data_AF-W6U266-F1
#
_entry.id   AF-W6U266-F1
#
_cell.length_a   1.000
_cell.length_b   1.000
_cell.length_c   1.000
_cell.angle_alpha   90.00
_cell.angle_beta   90.00
_cell.angle_gamma   90.00
#
_symmetry.space_group_name_H-M   'P 1'
#
loop_
_entity.id
_entity.type
_entity.pdbx_description
1 polymer ?
#
loop_
_entity_poly.entity_id
_entity_poly.type
_entity_poly.pdbx_seq_one_letter_code
_entity_poly.pdbx_strand_id
1 'polypeptide(L)'
;MSCLPSSTWPHHLGGSECPVGKRILTTDKALPSYDSPPQLIWCPSGRLLTSETFQGSLNVSGVSLKRKQIWTLYTEEKNPTAFLLQNHLGDFLSADHNGKVTLASEEPGSEERFIIHFGPRASGEIALQSEKHGFYLQWTGTEMRCFSKEPVWWGMRLGIHPQIHLHSVHRSCFVRSANKESELRTVTKMPCSPKFLLWLEQLPLPSTSGAGAGTSSKEAVARLSRVAIRTQSGRYLRGDSSLVDSIEEASLFAMSFKPGRSQVVMFQDVNGEYLTVGARGVLKVKMGAREPRREEFFSIETPSNQVRLWAWNNKYACNKHGLTFSTTMEELEDHKNTLYQLEYVGGRGLDMAGIVNAASTPSVDASSATFGFDGTDEGATYLTTGLWRLRSQDRRLWQILPTGSAELAPEDCTKDTTFEMLYVPSYMEEGTSSGGEGESKGRLNLRGGVVLRTLDGATVCAKPLGAIGISDKRIDCAAWQPSPAEMLHLLPLINRISIACYSPFACAFLAPAAGAATRRSSLGAASTVDCTSCVPQQWFLRHLISGTVQFFTKQTDRWMILSVTSQGNVTLTPSETGPDETEADAAAGSNSKAEFVIFMTSDKYALLRPLLSVGSGQRRPAFLAVSLQGGVKLDVSGTITPGCIWQI
;
A
#
# COMPACT_ATOMS: atom_id res chain seq x y z
N MET A 1 42.58 61.01 15.02
CA MET A 1 42.71 60.25 13.76
C MET A 1 41.32 59.73 13.42
N SER A 2 40.45 60.57 12.83
CA SER A 2 40.21 60.72 11.37
C SER A 2 39.62 59.45 10.75
N CYS A 3 38.48 59.38 10.05
CA CYS A 3 37.41 60.30 9.67
C CYS A 3 36.20 59.41 9.24
N LEU A 4 34.97 59.88 9.46
CA LEU A 4 33.74 59.52 8.71
C LEU A 4 33.82 60.14 7.27
N PRO A 5 32.94 59.84 6.25
CA PRO A 5 31.48 59.89 6.42
C PRO A 5 30.54 59.14 5.41
N SER A 6 29.25 59.10 5.80
CA SER A 6 27.99 59.37 5.05
C SER A 6 27.79 58.88 3.59
N SER A 7 26.83 57.98 3.36
CA SER A 7 25.46 58.23 2.86
C SER A 7 25.30 58.57 1.37
N THR A 8 24.41 57.86 0.67
CA THR A 8 23.46 58.47 -0.30
C THR A 8 22.41 57.44 -0.76
N TRP A 9 21.14 57.79 -0.56
CA TRP A 9 19.97 57.27 -1.28
C TRP A 9 19.74 58.11 -2.55
N PRO A 10 18.94 57.63 -3.49
CA PRO A 10 17.91 58.49 -4.08
C PRO A 10 16.51 57.84 -4.15
N HIS A 11 15.49 58.70 -4.01
CA HIS A 11 14.07 58.44 -4.24
C HIS A 11 13.70 58.71 -5.72
N HIS A 12 12.82 57.89 -6.33
CA HIS A 12 11.40 58.21 -6.61
C HIS A 12 10.76 57.33 -7.72
N LEU A 13 9.61 56.76 -7.35
CA LEU A 13 8.30 56.65 -8.07
C LEU A 13 8.15 55.88 -9.40
N GLY A 14 7.16 54.98 -9.41
CA GLY A 14 6.39 54.58 -10.60
C GLY A 14 5.97 53.10 -10.58
N GLY A 15 4.76 52.80 -10.11
CA GLY A 15 4.30 51.44 -9.84
C GLY A 15 3.71 50.65 -11.01
N SER A 16 3.65 49.32 -10.83
CA SER A 16 2.51 48.49 -11.20
C SER A 16 2.51 47.26 -10.28
N GLU A 17 1.41 47.09 -9.54
CA GLU A 17 1.17 45.98 -8.63
C GLU A 17 0.78 44.71 -9.40
N CYS A 18 1.42 43.59 -9.08
CA CYS A 18 0.86 42.24 -9.25
C CYS A 18 0.85 41.60 -7.85
N PRO A 19 -0.29 41.06 -7.36
CA PRO A 19 -0.40 40.70 -5.95
C PRO A 19 0.33 39.38 -5.66
N VAL A 20 1.42 39.48 -4.90
CA VAL A 20 2.11 38.35 -4.28
C VAL A 20 1.29 37.83 -3.11
N GLY A 21 1.01 36.53 -3.14
CA GLY A 21 1.20 35.61 -2.03
C GLY A 21 0.49 35.93 -0.71
N LYS A 22 -0.67 35.29 -0.51
CA LYS A 22 -1.13 35.00 0.86
C LYS A 22 -0.08 34.12 1.55
N ARG A 23 0.69 34.74 2.44
CA ARG A 23 1.49 34.09 3.48
C ARG A 23 0.57 33.22 4.34
N ILE A 24 0.59 31.91 4.10
CA ILE A 24 0.11 30.93 5.07
C ILE A 24 1.19 30.86 6.15
N LEU A 25 0.77 31.13 7.39
CA LEU A 25 1.60 31.00 8.58
C LEU A 25 2.02 29.53 8.74
N THR A 26 3.28 29.24 8.42
CA THR A 26 3.94 27.98 8.74
C THR A 26 4.22 27.92 10.24
N THR A 27 3.49 27.08 10.97
CA THR A 27 3.97 26.47 12.21
C THR A 27 4.14 24.98 11.95
N ASP A 28 5.17 24.62 11.19
CA ASP A 28 5.70 23.26 11.12
C ASP A 28 6.61 23.03 12.33
N LYS A 29 6.08 22.35 13.35
CA LYS A 29 6.91 21.47 14.18
C LYS A 29 6.65 20.05 13.69
N ALA A 30 7.57 19.58 12.86
CA ALA A 30 7.60 18.25 12.30
C ALA A 30 7.56 17.18 13.41
N LEU A 31 6.44 16.45 13.49
CA LEU A 31 6.39 15.11 14.03
C LEU A 31 6.95 14.17 12.94
N PRO A 32 7.94 13.32 13.22
CA PRO A 32 8.33 12.29 12.27
C PRO A 32 7.29 11.17 12.34
N SER A 33 6.31 11.13 11.43
CA SER A 33 5.36 10.01 11.35
C SER A 33 5.29 9.47 9.92
N TYR A 34 6.14 8.48 9.63
CA TYR A 34 6.09 7.73 8.37
C TYR A 34 5.20 6.49 8.43
N ASP A 35 4.41 6.28 9.48
CA ASP A 35 3.44 5.19 9.53
C ASP A 35 2.06 5.69 9.98
N SER A 36 1.03 5.20 9.28
CA SER A 36 -0.36 5.53 9.54
C SER A 36 -0.80 4.90 10.88
N PRO A 37 -1.62 5.58 11.70
CA PRO A 37 -2.17 5.00 12.92
C PRO A 37 -2.89 3.67 12.63
N PRO A 38 -2.82 2.67 13.53
CA PRO A 38 -3.42 1.38 13.27
C PRO A 38 -4.94 1.53 13.16
N GLN A 39 -5.49 0.95 12.09
CA GLN A 39 -6.92 0.81 11.91
C GLN A 39 -7.37 -0.49 12.58
N LEU A 40 -8.44 -0.39 13.36
CA LEU A 40 -9.03 -1.49 14.12
C LEU A 40 -10.51 -1.64 13.79
N ILE A 41 -10.95 -2.88 13.89
CA ILE A 41 -12.34 -3.28 13.68
C ILE A 41 -12.76 -4.01 14.96
N TRP A 42 -13.85 -3.56 15.57
CA TRP A 42 -14.30 -4.07 16.86
C TRP A 42 -15.42 -5.08 16.66
N CYS A 43 -15.25 -6.29 17.18
CA CYS A 43 -16.17 -7.40 16.98
C CYS A 43 -16.58 -8.04 18.32
N PRO A 44 -17.62 -7.53 19.01
CA PRO A 44 -18.04 -8.05 20.31
C PRO A 44 -18.70 -9.43 20.27
N SER A 45 -19.36 -9.81 19.16
CA SER A 45 -20.19 -11.04 19.09
C SER A 45 -20.32 -11.64 17.69
N GLY A 46 -19.43 -11.26 16.77
CA GLY A 46 -19.56 -11.54 15.32
C GLY A 46 -20.20 -10.39 14.53
N ARG A 47 -20.73 -9.36 15.21
CA ARG A 47 -21.15 -8.07 14.61
C ARG A 47 -20.08 -7.02 14.81
N LEU A 48 -20.11 -5.96 14.01
CA LEU A 48 -19.08 -4.91 13.98
C LEU A 48 -19.59 -3.60 14.60
N LEU A 49 -18.74 -2.95 15.40
CA LEU A 49 -19.00 -1.60 15.91
C LEU A 49 -19.13 -0.63 14.74
N THR A 50 -20.27 0.06 14.68
CA THR A 50 -20.70 0.85 13.54
C THR A 50 -20.98 2.27 13.98
N SER A 51 -20.31 3.23 13.35
CA SER A 51 -20.62 4.66 13.44
C SER A 51 -21.60 5.02 12.33
N GLU A 52 -22.81 5.44 12.70
CA GLU A 52 -23.80 5.91 11.73
C GLU A 52 -23.51 7.32 11.26
N THR A 53 -23.75 7.57 9.98
CA THR A 53 -23.51 8.87 9.34
C THR A 53 -24.54 9.92 9.73
N PHE A 54 -25.77 9.50 10.08
CA PHE A 54 -26.84 10.40 10.49
C PHE A 54 -26.99 10.38 12.01
N GLN A 55 -26.98 11.58 12.62
CA GLN A 55 -27.15 11.83 14.07
C GLN A 55 -26.02 11.35 14.99
N GLY A 56 -24.84 10.96 14.47
CA GLY A 56 -23.69 10.58 15.29
C GLY A 56 -23.94 9.38 16.21
N SER A 57 -24.89 8.52 15.85
CA SER A 57 -25.28 7.37 16.66
C SER A 57 -24.31 6.20 16.48
N LEU A 58 -24.02 5.50 17.59
CA LEU A 58 -23.11 4.37 17.63
C LEU A 58 -23.90 3.10 17.92
N ASN A 59 -23.65 2.02 17.16
CA ASN A 59 -24.33 0.74 17.37
C ASN A 59 -23.43 -0.46 17.06
N VAL A 60 -23.91 -1.66 17.43
CA VAL A 60 -23.25 -2.95 17.13
C VAL A 60 -24.17 -3.80 16.24
N SER A 61 -24.35 -3.36 14.99
CA SER A 61 -25.22 -4.05 14.03
C SER A 61 -24.53 -4.49 12.74
N GLY A 62 -23.31 -4.03 12.48
CA GLY A 62 -22.61 -4.28 11.22
C GLY A 62 -22.36 -5.76 10.97
N VAL A 63 -22.83 -6.27 9.83
CA VAL A 63 -22.63 -7.66 9.38
C VAL A 63 -21.61 -7.78 8.25
N SER A 64 -21.20 -6.66 7.67
CA SER A 64 -20.20 -6.56 6.62
C SER A 64 -19.19 -5.49 7.00
N LEU A 65 -17.91 -5.73 6.72
CA LEU A 65 -16.90 -4.69 6.86
C LEU A 65 -17.13 -3.66 5.77
N LYS A 66 -17.63 -2.49 6.17
CA LYS A 66 -17.66 -1.29 5.35
C LYS A 66 -16.99 -0.17 6.12
N ARG A 67 -16.98 0.99 5.50
CA ARG A 67 -16.31 2.15 6.06
C ARG A 67 -16.77 2.54 7.47
N LYS A 68 -18.06 2.41 7.77
CA LYS A 68 -18.65 2.74 9.08
C LYS A 68 -18.09 1.89 10.23
N GLN A 69 -17.40 0.78 9.92
CA GLN A 69 -16.84 -0.17 10.88
C GLN A 69 -15.32 0.01 11.08
N ILE A 70 -14.69 0.95 10.37
CA ILE A 70 -13.26 1.25 10.49
C ILE A 70 -13.06 2.31 11.56
N TRP A 71 -12.15 2.03 12.50
CA TRP A 71 -11.76 2.93 13.58
C TRP A 71 -10.26 3.15 13.56
N THR A 72 -9.83 4.40 13.67
CA THR A 72 -8.41 4.75 13.68
C THR A 72 -7.96 5.06 15.10
N LEU A 73 -6.87 4.42 15.53
CA LEU A 73 -6.35 4.56 16.89
C LEU A 73 -5.20 5.57 16.95
N TYR A 74 -5.38 6.65 17.69
CA TYR A 74 -4.36 7.65 17.96
C TYR A 74 -3.86 7.57 19.40
N THR A 75 -2.66 8.09 19.64
CA THR A 75 -2.05 8.24 20.97
C THR A 75 -1.56 9.67 21.15
N GLU A 76 -1.65 10.22 22.35
CA GLU A 76 -1.12 11.54 22.66
C GLU A 76 0.27 11.43 23.32
N GLU A 77 1.24 12.24 22.88
CA GLU A 77 2.57 12.27 23.53
C GLU A 77 2.49 12.71 25.00
N LYS A 78 1.56 13.62 25.32
CA LYS A 78 1.35 14.14 26.68
C LYS A 78 0.73 13.09 27.61
N ASN A 79 -0.06 12.17 27.06
CA ASN A 79 -0.75 11.10 27.80
C ASN A 79 -0.48 9.77 27.10
N PRO A 80 0.72 9.18 27.27
CA PRO A 80 1.11 7.98 26.54
C PRO A 80 0.26 6.76 26.89
N THR A 81 -0.45 6.78 28.01
CA THR A 81 -1.35 5.70 28.42
C THR A 81 -2.72 5.77 27.76
N ALA A 82 -3.09 6.92 27.21
CA ALA A 82 -4.40 7.17 26.62
C ALA A 82 -4.39 6.94 25.11
N PHE A 83 -5.48 6.36 24.66
CA PHE A 83 -5.81 6.17 23.26
C PHE A 83 -7.04 7.00 22.89
N LEU A 84 -7.04 7.50 21.66
CA LEU A 84 -8.18 8.20 21.06
C LEU A 84 -8.68 7.34 19.89
N LEU A 85 -9.99 7.16 19.80
CA LEU A 85 -10.62 6.37 18.75
C LEU A 85 -11.38 7.31 17.82
N GLN A 86 -10.93 7.42 16.58
CA GLN A 86 -11.58 8.24 15.56
C GLN A 86 -12.40 7.36 14.63
N ASN A 87 -13.63 7.78 14.34
CA ASN A 87 -14.46 7.12 13.34
C ASN A 87 -14.00 7.50 11.92
N HIS A 88 -14.65 6.91 10.92
CA HIS A 88 -14.43 7.25 9.53
C HIS A 88 -14.67 8.73 9.18
N LEU A 89 -15.56 9.46 9.85
CA LEU A 89 -15.89 10.86 9.56
C LEU A 89 -14.89 11.87 10.13
N GLY A 90 -13.99 11.44 11.01
CA GLY A 90 -13.07 12.32 11.71
C GLY A 90 -13.48 12.65 13.15
N ASP A 91 -14.62 12.14 13.62
CA ASP A 91 -15.11 12.36 14.97
C ASP A 91 -14.46 11.39 15.96
N PHE A 92 -14.09 11.88 17.13
CA PHE A 92 -13.60 11.07 18.22
C PHE A 92 -14.75 10.50 19.06
N LEU A 93 -14.56 9.24 19.46
CA LEU A 93 -15.40 8.59 20.45
C LEU A 93 -15.25 9.30 21.79
N SER A 94 -16.36 9.66 22.43
CA SER A 94 -16.37 10.26 23.78
C SER A 94 -17.31 9.51 24.72
N ALA A 95 -17.02 9.56 26.02
CA ALA A 95 -17.83 8.96 27.06
C ALA A 95 -18.02 9.93 28.23
N ASP A 96 -19.26 10.34 28.49
CA ASP A 96 -19.60 11.28 29.57
C ASP A 96 -19.70 10.62 30.96
N HIS A 97 -19.88 11.45 32.00
CA HIS A 97 -20.00 11.00 33.38
C HIS A 97 -21.23 10.13 33.68
N ASN A 98 -22.25 10.15 32.79
CA ASN A 98 -23.43 9.29 32.87
C ASN A 98 -23.25 8.00 32.06
N GLY A 99 -22.08 7.80 31.45
CA GLY A 99 -21.77 6.68 30.57
C GLY A 99 -22.47 6.75 29.22
N LYS A 100 -22.95 7.93 28.80
CA LYS A 100 -23.43 8.14 27.44
C LYS A 100 -22.23 8.27 26.51
N VAL A 101 -22.32 7.60 25.37
CA VAL A 101 -21.27 7.60 24.35
C VAL A 101 -21.73 8.43 23.16
N THR A 102 -20.88 9.33 22.67
CA THR A 102 -21.17 10.15 21.48
C THR A 102 -20.00 10.21 20.51
N LEU A 103 -20.31 10.66 19.28
CA LEU A 103 -19.37 10.91 18.19
C LEU A 103 -19.66 12.29 17.61
N ALA A 104 -19.26 13.32 18.35
CA ALA A 104 -19.53 14.71 17.98
C ALA A 104 -18.32 15.64 18.18
N SER A 105 -17.22 15.12 18.71
CA SER A 105 -16.03 15.92 18.97
C SER A 105 -15.04 15.76 17.83
N GLU A 106 -14.79 16.83 17.08
CA GLU A 106 -13.73 16.89 16.07
C GLU A 106 -12.33 17.03 16.70
N GLU A 107 -12.26 17.55 17.93
CA GLU A 107 -11.02 17.70 18.69
C GLU A 107 -11.00 16.78 19.93
N PRO A 108 -9.86 16.15 20.26
CA PRO A 108 -9.77 15.29 21.42
C PRO A 108 -9.67 16.09 22.73
N GLY A 109 -10.57 15.81 23.67
CA GLY A 109 -10.58 16.34 25.03
C GLY A 109 -10.30 15.28 26.09
N SER A 110 -10.72 15.53 27.32
CA SER A 110 -10.58 14.56 28.43
C SER A 110 -11.58 13.40 28.37
N GLU A 111 -12.71 13.60 27.69
CA GLU A 111 -13.81 12.63 27.61
C GLU A 111 -13.60 11.62 26.47
N GLU A 112 -12.70 11.95 25.54
CA GLU A 112 -12.34 11.18 24.34
C GLU A 112 -11.19 10.20 24.59
N ARG A 113 -10.60 10.22 25.80
CA ARG A 113 -9.47 9.39 26.19
C ARG A 113 -9.91 8.06 26.76
N PHE A 114 -9.37 6.98 26.20
CA PHE A 114 -9.61 5.62 26.64
C PHE A 114 -8.30 4.88 26.97
N ILE A 115 -8.35 4.02 27.97
CA ILE A 115 -7.31 3.04 28.28
C ILE A 115 -7.73 1.71 27.64
N ILE A 116 -6.83 1.11 26.86
CA ILE A 116 -7.02 -0.23 26.29
C ILE A 116 -6.42 -1.25 27.25
N HIS A 117 -7.28 -2.15 27.75
CA HIS A 117 -6.88 -3.34 28.49
C HIS A 117 -6.88 -4.55 27.57
N PHE A 118 -5.84 -5.38 27.61
CA PHE A 118 -5.75 -6.59 26.80
C PHE A 118 -6.27 -7.81 27.59
N GLY A 119 -6.96 -8.70 26.87
CA GLY A 119 -7.63 -9.87 27.41
C GLY A 119 -6.71 -10.81 28.20
N PRO A 120 -7.20 -11.43 29.28
CA PRO A 120 -6.43 -12.40 30.04
C PRO A 120 -6.12 -13.63 29.17
N ARG A 121 -5.00 -14.31 29.45
CA ARG A 121 -4.56 -15.53 28.75
C ARG A 121 -4.42 -15.36 27.23
N ALA A 122 -4.02 -14.16 26.76
CA ALA A 122 -3.78 -13.92 25.34
C ALA A 122 -4.96 -14.32 24.45
N SER A 123 -6.17 -13.96 24.89
CA SER A 123 -7.41 -14.19 24.14
C SER A 123 -7.50 -13.34 22.86
N GLY A 124 -6.69 -12.27 22.74
CA GLY A 124 -6.75 -11.32 21.62
C GLY A 124 -7.90 -10.32 21.75
N GLU A 125 -8.71 -10.42 22.80
CA GLU A 125 -9.76 -9.47 23.10
C GLU A 125 -9.19 -8.23 23.80
N ILE A 126 -9.94 -7.13 23.74
CA ILE A 126 -9.59 -5.86 24.37
C ILE A 126 -10.79 -5.24 25.08
N ALA A 127 -10.56 -4.49 26.16
CA ALA A 127 -11.58 -3.73 26.85
C ALA A 127 -11.20 -2.24 26.85
N LEU A 128 -12.16 -1.38 26.54
CA LEU A 128 -11.98 0.07 26.52
C LEU A 128 -12.52 0.67 27.80
N GLN A 129 -11.68 1.38 28.55
CA GLN A 129 -12.05 2.09 29.77
C GLN A 129 -11.94 3.60 29.55
N SER A 130 -12.95 4.38 29.87
CA SER A 130 -12.83 5.84 29.91
C SER A 130 -11.75 6.24 30.92
N GLU A 131 -10.74 6.99 30.48
CA GLU A 131 -9.64 7.41 31.35
C GLU A 131 -10.16 8.29 32.50
N LYS A 132 -11.11 9.19 32.20
CA LYS A 132 -11.64 10.15 33.17
C LYS A 132 -12.61 9.55 34.17
N HIS A 133 -13.53 8.69 33.71
CA HIS A 133 -14.61 8.17 34.55
C HIS A 133 -14.37 6.76 35.08
N GLY A 134 -13.39 6.03 34.52
CA GLY A 134 -13.03 4.68 34.96
C GLY A 134 -14.03 3.59 34.58
N PHE A 135 -15.08 3.90 33.81
CA PHE A 135 -16.06 2.91 33.33
C PHE A 135 -15.65 2.28 32.01
N TYR A 136 -16.08 1.05 31.77
CA TYR A 136 -15.82 0.32 30.53
C TYR A 136 -16.95 0.47 29.52
N LEU A 137 -16.54 0.54 28.24
CA LEU A 137 -17.42 0.54 27.09
C LEU A 137 -18.10 -0.83 26.94
N GLN A 138 -19.42 -0.80 26.93
CA GLN A 138 -20.31 -1.96 26.86
C GLN A 138 -21.41 -1.73 25.81
N TRP A 139 -22.08 -2.82 25.45
CA TRP A 139 -23.26 -2.78 24.60
C TRP A 139 -24.38 -3.60 25.23
N THR A 140 -25.62 -3.18 24.99
CA THR A 140 -26.82 -3.95 25.34
C THR A 140 -27.75 -3.95 24.14
N GLY A 141 -27.98 -5.12 23.54
CA GLY A 141 -28.66 -5.21 22.25
C GLY A 141 -27.85 -4.47 21.17
N THR A 142 -28.36 -3.35 20.69
CA THR A 142 -27.69 -2.47 19.71
C THR A 142 -27.17 -1.17 20.31
N GLU A 143 -27.56 -0.82 21.54
CA GLU A 143 -27.17 0.43 22.20
C GLU A 143 -25.78 0.32 22.84
N MET A 144 -25.04 1.43 22.78
CA MET A 144 -23.69 1.57 23.33
C MET A 144 -23.70 2.48 24.56
N ARG A 145 -23.00 2.06 25.63
CA ARG A 145 -22.78 2.87 26.84
C ARG A 145 -21.40 2.62 27.42
N CYS A 146 -20.88 3.56 28.19
CA CYS A 146 -19.62 3.45 28.91
C CYS A 146 -19.87 3.56 30.42
N PHE A 147 -20.52 2.55 31.00
CA PHE A 147 -20.96 2.57 32.41
C PHE A 147 -20.69 1.25 33.14
N SER A 148 -20.02 0.29 32.50
CA SER A 148 -19.67 -0.96 33.17
C SER A 148 -18.57 -0.71 34.19
N LYS A 149 -18.69 -1.31 35.37
CA LYS A 149 -17.61 -1.32 36.38
C LYS A 149 -16.58 -2.43 36.14
N GLU A 150 -16.97 -3.45 35.40
CA GLU A 150 -16.13 -4.60 35.05
C GLU A 150 -15.70 -4.54 33.58
N PRO A 151 -14.51 -5.08 33.22
CA PRO A 151 -14.06 -5.13 31.83
C PRO A 151 -15.04 -5.87 30.93
N VAL A 152 -15.44 -5.21 29.84
CA VAL A 152 -16.22 -5.81 28.77
C VAL A 152 -15.29 -6.06 27.58
N TRP A 153 -15.17 -7.32 27.20
CA TRP A 153 -14.19 -7.79 26.21
C TRP A 153 -14.75 -7.72 24.80
N TRP A 154 -13.97 -7.14 23.89
CA TRP A 154 -14.26 -6.93 22.49
C TRP A 154 -13.25 -7.69 21.64
N GLY A 155 -13.70 -8.40 20.62
CA GLY A 155 -12.78 -8.97 19.66
C GLY A 155 -12.06 -7.88 18.84
N MET A 156 -10.74 -7.92 18.80
CA MET A 156 -9.93 -7.00 18.00
C MET A 156 -9.67 -7.58 16.61
N ARG A 157 -9.91 -6.78 15.57
CA ARG A 157 -9.56 -7.12 14.19
C ARG A 157 -8.74 -6.03 13.54
N LEU A 158 -7.84 -6.43 12.65
CA LEU A 158 -6.91 -5.53 11.99
C LEU A 158 -7.55 -4.90 10.75
N GLY A 159 -7.53 -3.57 10.67
CA GLY A 159 -7.85 -2.77 9.49
C GLY A 159 -6.61 -2.34 8.70
N ILE A 160 -5.43 -2.88 9.02
CA ILE A 160 -4.20 -2.62 8.28
C ILE A 160 -4.08 -3.55 7.06
N HIS A 161 -3.32 -3.13 6.06
CA HIS A 161 -2.95 -4.02 4.96
C HIS A 161 -2.22 -5.26 5.50
N PRO A 162 -2.57 -6.49 5.06
CA PRO A 162 -2.07 -7.72 5.68
C PRO A 162 -0.58 -7.94 5.41
N GLN A 163 -0.05 -7.43 4.30
CA GLN A 163 1.36 -7.58 3.95
C GLN A 163 2.21 -6.56 4.69
N ILE A 164 3.18 -7.05 5.46
CA ILE A 164 3.98 -6.23 6.37
C ILE A 164 5.48 -6.59 6.30
N HIS A 165 6.31 -5.65 6.73
CA HIS A 165 7.62 -5.96 7.27
C HIS A 165 7.54 -5.97 8.80
N LEU A 166 8.07 -7.03 9.41
CA LEU A 166 8.16 -7.11 10.87
C LEU A 166 9.59 -6.79 11.28
N HIS A 167 9.76 -5.79 12.15
CA HIS A 167 11.07 -5.31 12.59
C HIS A 167 11.23 -5.49 14.10
N SER A 168 12.35 -6.08 14.53
CA SER A 168 12.66 -6.24 15.95
C SER A 168 13.25 -4.95 16.51
N VAL A 169 12.60 -4.37 17.53
CA VAL A 169 13.05 -3.14 18.18
C VAL A 169 14.36 -3.34 18.96
N HIS A 170 14.58 -4.55 19.48
CA HIS A 170 15.81 -4.88 20.20
C HIS A 170 17.02 -5.05 19.27
N ARG A 171 16.86 -5.83 18.19
CA ARG A 171 17.96 -6.11 17.25
C ARG A 171 18.14 -5.03 16.19
N SER A 172 17.17 -4.12 16.04
CA SER A 172 17.11 -3.15 14.94
C SER A 172 17.27 -3.83 13.58
N CYS A 173 16.58 -4.96 13.40
CA CYS A 173 16.67 -5.81 12.23
C CYS A 173 15.30 -6.35 11.83
N PHE A 174 15.11 -6.52 10.53
CA PHE A 174 13.90 -7.11 9.95
C PHE A 174 13.91 -8.64 10.07
N VAL A 175 12.70 -9.17 10.25
CA VAL A 175 12.38 -10.59 10.27
C VAL A 175 12.25 -11.10 8.84
N ARG A 176 12.78 -12.29 8.57
CA ARG A 176 12.63 -13.00 7.29
C ARG A 176 12.46 -14.49 7.47
N SER A 177 11.96 -15.16 6.45
CA SER A 177 12.06 -16.61 6.33
C SER A 177 13.52 -17.05 6.13
N ALA A 178 13.91 -18.13 6.79
CA ALA A 178 15.27 -18.67 6.80
C ALA A 178 15.29 -20.20 6.74
N ASN A 179 16.48 -20.79 6.53
CA ASN A 179 16.74 -22.24 6.47
C ASN A 179 15.72 -23.02 5.62
N LYS A 180 15.65 -22.72 4.32
CA LYS A 180 14.67 -23.35 3.40
C LYS A 180 13.21 -23.19 3.90
N GLU A 181 12.97 -22.02 4.51
CA GLU A 181 11.71 -21.60 5.14
C GLU A 181 11.18 -22.59 6.21
N SER A 182 12.09 -23.09 7.06
CA SER A 182 11.70 -23.86 8.24
C SER A 182 11.43 -22.99 9.47
N GLU A 183 11.82 -21.71 9.45
CA GLU A 183 11.80 -20.80 10.60
C GLU A 183 11.81 -19.32 10.16
N LEU A 184 11.56 -18.42 11.11
CA LEU A 184 11.76 -16.98 10.96
C LEU A 184 12.98 -16.48 11.77
N ARG A 185 13.76 -15.57 11.19
CA ARG A 185 14.94 -14.96 11.84
C ARG A 185 15.04 -13.46 11.63
N THR A 186 15.53 -12.74 12.65
CA THR A 186 16.04 -11.37 12.52
C THR A 186 17.47 -11.39 11.99
N VAL A 187 17.75 -10.71 10.87
CA VAL A 187 19.07 -10.82 10.22
C VAL A 187 19.71 -9.48 9.86
N THR A 188 18.99 -8.58 9.20
CA THR A 188 19.58 -7.38 8.58
C THR A 188 18.72 -6.16 8.81
N LYS A 189 19.30 -4.98 8.61
CA LYS A 189 18.61 -3.70 8.73
C LYS A 189 17.88 -3.27 7.45
N MET A 190 17.95 -4.02 6.35
CA MET A 190 17.25 -3.70 5.09
C MET A 190 16.49 -4.91 4.53
N PRO A 191 15.16 -4.81 4.31
CA PRO A 191 14.33 -5.91 3.83
C PRO A 191 14.35 -5.99 2.30
N CYS A 192 15.43 -6.55 1.75
CA CYS A 192 15.71 -6.46 0.32
C CYS A 192 15.42 -7.73 -0.51
N SER A 193 14.53 -8.61 -0.03
CA SER A 193 14.17 -9.83 -0.78
C SER A 193 12.74 -10.28 -0.44
N PRO A 194 12.13 -11.15 -1.25
CA PRO A 194 10.78 -11.65 -0.97
C PRO A 194 10.63 -12.35 0.39
N LYS A 195 11.74 -12.87 0.95
CA LYS A 195 11.78 -13.54 2.24
C LYS A 195 11.40 -12.66 3.44
N PHE A 196 11.44 -11.33 3.29
CA PHE A 196 11.11 -10.39 4.37
C PHE A 196 9.62 -10.05 4.44
N LEU A 197 8.88 -10.25 3.35
CA LEU A 197 7.45 -9.95 3.34
C LEU A 197 6.71 -11.02 4.14
N LEU A 198 5.97 -10.59 5.14
CA LEU A 198 5.12 -11.44 5.96
C LEU A 198 3.68 -11.00 5.79
N TRP A 199 2.75 -11.90 6.08
CA TRP A 199 1.32 -11.62 6.14
C TRP A 199 0.86 -11.74 7.59
N LEU A 200 0.14 -10.73 8.08
CA LEU A 200 -0.68 -10.83 9.28
C LEU A 200 -2.08 -11.27 8.87
N GLU A 201 -2.38 -12.54 9.09
CA GLU A 201 -3.68 -13.11 8.76
C GLU A 201 -4.51 -13.34 10.02
N GLN A 202 -5.81 -13.09 9.92
CA GLN A 202 -6.76 -13.46 10.95
C GLN A 202 -7.78 -14.41 10.33
N LEU A 203 -8.31 -15.31 11.14
CA LEU A 203 -9.35 -16.24 10.69
C LEU A 203 -10.56 -15.48 10.15
N PRO A 204 -11.18 -15.92 9.04
CA PRO A 204 -12.37 -15.29 8.48
C PRO A 204 -13.51 -15.20 9.50
N LEU A 205 -14.29 -14.11 9.45
CA LEU A 205 -15.54 -14.04 10.20
C LEU A 205 -16.53 -15.08 9.64
N PRO A 206 -17.27 -15.81 10.50
CA PRO A 206 -18.30 -16.73 10.04
C PRO A 206 -19.39 -15.98 9.26
N SER A 207 -19.88 -16.59 8.17
CA SER A 207 -20.92 -15.98 7.34
C SER A 207 -22.21 -15.81 8.14
N THR A 208 -22.73 -14.58 8.19
CA THR A 208 -23.97 -14.26 8.91
C THR A 208 -25.23 -14.47 8.06
N SER A 209 -25.12 -14.94 6.82
CA SER A 209 -26.27 -15.17 5.93
C SER A 209 -26.88 -16.57 6.15
N GLY A 210 -27.73 -16.69 7.18
CA GLY A 210 -28.56 -17.87 7.43
C GLY A 210 -29.48 -17.69 8.63
N ALA A 211 -30.63 -18.37 8.65
CA ALA A 211 -31.67 -18.31 9.69
C ALA A 211 -31.26 -18.90 11.07
N GLY A 212 -29.95 -18.94 11.35
CA GLY A 212 -29.35 -19.35 12.61
C GLY A 212 -28.18 -18.44 13.00
N ALA A 213 -28.27 -17.14 12.68
CA ALA A 213 -27.29 -16.11 13.04
C ALA A 213 -27.26 -15.87 14.57
N GLY A 214 -26.76 -16.86 15.31
CA GLY A 214 -26.46 -16.76 16.72
C GLY A 214 -25.24 -15.88 16.98
N THR A 215 -25.21 -15.25 18.15
CA THR A 215 -24.00 -14.63 18.69
C THR A 215 -22.87 -15.65 18.72
N SER A 216 -21.69 -15.30 18.19
CA SER A 216 -20.51 -16.15 18.36
C SER A 216 -20.21 -16.36 19.84
N SER A 217 -19.82 -17.56 20.25
CA SER A 217 -19.40 -17.79 21.64
C SER A 217 -18.19 -16.92 21.98
N LYS A 218 -17.99 -16.65 23.27
CA LYS A 218 -16.86 -15.84 23.73
C LYS A 218 -15.52 -16.41 23.28
N GLU A 219 -15.37 -17.74 23.36
CA GLU A 219 -14.17 -18.45 22.92
C GLU A 219 -13.95 -18.34 21.41
N ALA A 220 -15.03 -18.33 20.62
CA ALA A 220 -14.95 -18.13 19.17
C ALA A 220 -14.51 -16.70 18.82
N VAL A 221 -15.05 -15.68 19.51
CA VAL A 221 -14.64 -14.29 19.31
C VAL A 221 -13.17 -14.10 19.65
N ALA A 222 -12.72 -14.59 20.81
CA ALA A 222 -11.31 -14.58 21.19
C ALA A 222 -10.43 -15.18 20.10
N ARG A 223 -10.76 -16.40 19.64
CA ARG A 223 -9.98 -17.07 18.58
C ARG A 223 -9.95 -16.28 17.27
N LEU A 224 -11.07 -15.68 16.86
CA LEU A 224 -11.17 -14.85 15.66
C LEU A 224 -10.38 -13.53 15.78
N SER A 225 -10.02 -13.10 16.98
CA SER A 225 -9.22 -11.89 17.23
C SER A 225 -7.72 -12.12 17.21
N ARG A 226 -7.28 -13.37 17.23
CA ARG A 226 -5.85 -13.73 17.16
C ARG A 226 -5.35 -13.63 15.72
N VAL A 227 -4.06 -13.35 15.59
CA VAL A 227 -3.35 -13.19 14.31
C VAL A 227 -2.38 -14.35 14.10
N ALA A 228 -2.20 -14.76 12.85
CA ALA A 228 -1.16 -15.68 12.43
C ALA A 228 -0.11 -14.91 11.61
N ILE A 229 1.17 -15.22 11.83
CA ILE A 229 2.29 -14.66 11.05
C ILE A 229 2.62 -15.66 9.95
N ARG A 230 2.35 -15.29 8.70
CA ARG A 230 2.50 -16.15 7.54
C ARG A 230 3.62 -15.68 6.62
N THR A 231 4.41 -16.61 6.09
CA THR A 231 5.44 -16.35 5.06
C THR A 231 4.81 -16.19 3.68
N GLN A 232 5.55 -15.61 2.72
CA GLN A 232 5.09 -15.57 1.33
C GLN A 232 4.74 -16.95 0.74
N SER A 233 5.49 -18.00 1.09
CA SER A 233 5.22 -19.37 0.65
C SER A 233 3.95 -19.99 1.25
N GLY A 234 3.32 -19.30 2.19
CA GLY A 234 2.05 -19.69 2.75
C GLY A 234 2.10 -20.44 4.07
N ARG A 235 3.29 -20.54 4.70
CA ARG A 235 3.47 -21.24 5.97
C ARG A 235 3.37 -20.30 7.17
N TYR A 236 2.91 -20.81 8.30
CA TYR A 236 2.56 -20.05 9.50
C TYR A 236 3.52 -20.34 10.65
N LEU A 237 3.96 -19.30 11.36
CA LEU A 237 4.86 -19.40 12.52
C LEU A 237 4.16 -20.05 13.71
N ARG A 238 4.79 -21.06 14.32
CA ARG A 238 4.42 -21.60 15.64
C ARG A 238 5.27 -21.00 16.75
N GLY A 239 4.74 -21.08 17.98
CA GLY A 239 5.47 -20.66 19.18
C GLY A 239 6.81 -21.39 19.41
N ASP A 240 6.96 -22.60 18.89
CA ASP A 240 8.19 -23.41 18.96
C ASP A 240 9.24 -23.06 17.88
N SER A 241 9.03 -22.00 17.10
CA SER A 241 9.84 -21.51 15.97
C SER A 241 9.69 -22.24 14.63
N SER A 242 8.93 -23.33 14.58
CA SER A 242 8.66 -24.04 13.32
C SER A 242 7.62 -23.33 12.45
N LEU A 243 7.58 -23.70 11.17
CA LEU A 243 6.60 -23.24 10.19
C LEU A 243 5.70 -24.39 9.74
N VAL A 244 4.39 -24.15 9.70
CA VAL A 244 3.35 -25.14 9.32
C VAL A 244 2.49 -24.67 8.15
N ASP A 245 1.87 -25.58 7.42
CA ASP A 245 1.15 -25.26 6.17
C ASP A 245 -0.28 -24.74 6.36
N SER A 246 -0.81 -24.77 7.58
CA SER A 246 -2.17 -24.33 7.90
C SER A 246 -2.24 -23.61 9.25
N ILE A 247 -3.20 -22.70 9.39
CA ILE A 247 -3.47 -22.03 10.67
C ILE A 247 -4.00 -23.05 11.69
N GLU A 248 -3.25 -23.24 12.76
CA GLU A 248 -3.59 -24.03 13.95
C GLU A 248 -3.52 -23.17 15.22
N GLU A 249 -4.00 -23.69 16.36
CA GLU A 249 -4.05 -22.92 17.60
C GLU A 249 -2.66 -22.46 18.10
N ALA A 250 -1.62 -23.29 17.88
CA ALA A 250 -0.24 -22.99 18.23
C ALA A 250 0.45 -21.98 17.28
N SER A 251 -0.21 -21.63 16.16
CA SER A 251 0.25 -20.62 15.19
C SER A 251 -0.47 -19.26 15.32
N LEU A 252 -1.47 -19.20 16.21
CA LEU A 252 -2.21 -17.99 16.51
C LEU A 252 -1.57 -17.26 17.69
N PHE A 253 -1.56 -15.94 17.61
CA PHE A 253 -1.03 -15.04 18.63
C PHE A 253 -2.04 -13.94 18.96
N ALA A 254 -2.20 -13.61 20.23
CA ALA A 254 -2.82 -12.33 20.59
C ALA A 254 -1.82 -11.20 20.33
N MET A 255 -2.29 -10.14 19.70
CA MET A 255 -1.49 -8.94 19.46
C MET A 255 -1.87 -7.87 20.48
N SER A 256 -0.88 -7.21 21.05
CA SER A 256 -1.09 -6.05 21.92
C SER A 256 -0.20 -4.89 21.53
N PHE A 257 -0.62 -3.68 21.87
CA PHE A 257 0.08 -2.43 21.55
C PHE A 257 0.79 -1.89 22.80
N LYS A 258 1.96 -1.31 22.61
CA LYS A 258 2.65 -0.59 23.67
C LYS A 258 1.99 0.81 23.84
N PRO A 259 1.54 1.16 25.05
CA PRO A 259 1.06 2.52 25.32
C PRO A 259 2.14 3.57 24.96
N GLY A 260 1.72 4.63 24.28
CA GLY A 260 2.56 5.77 23.89
C GLY A 260 3.45 5.51 22.68
N ARG A 261 3.42 4.29 22.14
CA ARG A 261 4.06 3.89 20.89
C ARG A 261 3.19 2.84 20.20
N SER A 262 2.04 3.25 19.67
CA SER A 262 1.06 2.35 19.03
C SER A 262 1.62 1.55 17.85
N GLN A 263 2.73 1.99 17.25
CA GLN A 263 3.47 1.26 16.23
C GLN A 263 4.30 0.07 16.78
N VAL A 264 4.48 0.01 18.10
CA VAL A 264 5.20 -1.08 18.76
C VAL A 264 4.20 -2.11 19.28
N VAL A 265 4.29 -3.32 18.75
CA VAL A 265 3.42 -4.45 19.07
C VAL A 265 4.17 -5.55 19.80
N MET A 266 3.40 -6.37 20.51
CA MET A 266 3.83 -7.61 21.14
C MET A 266 2.89 -8.74 20.70
N PHE A 267 3.41 -9.96 20.63
CA PHE A 267 2.64 -11.15 20.28
C PHE A 267 2.71 -12.15 21.43
N GLN A 268 1.57 -12.69 21.84
CA GLN A 268 1.47 -13.70 22.89
C GLN A 268 0.83 -14.98 22.36
N ASP A 269 1.42 -16.13 22.71
CA ASP A 269 0.85 -17.43 22.38
C ASP A 269 -0.39 -17.75 23.23
N VAL A 270 -0.96 -18.95 23.08
CA VAL A 270 -2.17 -19.37 23.81
C VAL A 270 -1.96 -19.45 25.33
N ASN A 271 -0.71 -19.53 25.79
CA ASN A 271 -0.35 -19.60 27.20
C ASN A 271 -0.09 -18.21 27.80
N GLY A 272 -0.16 -17.15 27.00
CA GLY A 272 0.18 -15.79 27.41
C GLY A 272 1.68 -15.48 27.36
N GLU A 273 2.49 -16.38 26.80
CA GLU A 273 3.93 -16.22 26.72
C GLU A 273 4.31 -15.42 25.46
N TYR A 274 5.31 -14.56 25.60
CA TYR A 274 5.65 -13.60 24.54
C TYR A 274 6.54 -14.20 23.46
N LEU A 275 6.23 -13.86 22.21
CA LEU A 275 7.14 -14.02 21.09
C LEU A 275 8.35 -13.11 21.29
N THR A 276 9.55 -13.68 21.15
CA THR A 276 10.82 -13.00 21.37
C THR A 276 11.79 -13.33 20.25
N VAL A 277 12.92 -12.62 20.24
CA VAL A 277 14.07 -12.92 19.38
C VAL A 277 15.12 -13.70 20.17
N GLY A 278 15.14 -15.01 19.96
CA GLY A 278 16.07 -15.93 20.61
C GLY A 278 17.51 -15.86 20.11
N ALA A 279 18.32 -16.82 20.57
CA ALA A 279 19.70 -16.98 20.11
C ALA A 279 19.76 -17.16 18.57
N ARG A 280 20.79 -16.58 17.94
CA ARG A 280 20.95 -16.54 16.47
C ARG A 280 19.82 -15.82 15.72
N GLY A 281 18.99 -15.05 16.42
CA GLY A 281 17.93 -14.24 15.84
C GLY A 281 16.64 -14.99 15.54
N VAL A 282 16.50 -16.25 15.96
CA VAL A 282 15.28 -17.06 15.71
C VAL A 282 14.09 -16.53 16.50
N LEU A 283 12.96 -16.35 15.83
CA LEU A 283 11.70 -16.01 16.49
C LEU A 283 11.14 -17.24 17.20
N LYS A 284 10.85 -17.10 18.49
CA LYS A 284 10.26 -18.17 19.31
C LYS A 284 9.53 -17.59 20.50
N VAL A 285 8.65 -18.37 21.12
CA VAL A 285 8.02 -18.01 22.38
C VAL A 285 8.98 -18.28 23.55
N LYS A 286 9.04 -17.34 24.49
CA LYS A 286 9.88 -17.43 25.69
C LYS A 286 9.03 -17.74 26.90
N MET A 287 9.22 -18.94 27.45
CA MET A 287 8.49 -19.41 28.63
C MET A 287 8.88 -18.64 29.90
N GLY A 288 7.92 -18.35 30.76
CA GLY A 288 8.12 -17.76 32.08
C GLY A 288 8.44 -16.26 32.07
N ALA A 289 8.20 -15.57 30.95
CA ALA A 289 8.41 -14.12 30.87
C ALA A 289 7.20 -13.39 31.47
N ARG A 290 7.30 -12.98 32.74
CA ARG A 290 6.19 -12.31 33.46
C ARG A 290 5.85 -10.92 32.91
N GLU A 291 6.85 -10.22 32.35
CA GLU A 291 6.70 -8.90 31.75
C GLU A 291 7.51 -8.81 30.45
N PRO A 292 6.96 -8.20 29.38
CA PRO A 292 7.66 -8.07 28.11
C PRO A 292 8.79 -7.04 28.23
N ARG A 293 9.95 -7.38 27.66
CA ARG A 293 11.11 -6.48 27.56
C ARG A 293 11.29 -6.07 26.11
N ARG A 294 12.37 -5.33 25.85
CA ARG A 294 12.67 -4.84 24.50
C ARG A 294 12.79 -5.96 23.46
N GLU A 295 13.18 -7.17 23.87
CA GLU A 295 13.33 -8.36 23.00
C GLU A 295 11.98 -8.84 22.42
N GLU A 296 10.88 -8.56 23.12
CA GLU A 296 9.51 -8.92 22.76
C GLU A 296 8.78 -7.81 21.99
N PHE A 297 9.45 -6.68 21.73
CA PHE A 297 8.88 -5.53 21.02
C PHE A 297 9.20 -5.59 19.53
N PHE A 298 8.15 -5.49 18.71
CA PHE A 298 8.25 -5.44 17.26
C PHE A 298 7.58 -4.17 16.71
N SER A 299 8.07 -3.64 15.60
CA SER A 299 7.34 -2.68 14.76
C SER A 299 6.78 -3.37 13.52
N ILE A 300 5.55 -3.00 13.16
CA ILE A 300 4.94 -3.37 11.89
C ILE A 300 5.16 -2.20 10.95
N GLU A 301 5.83 -2.45 9.83
CA GLU A 301 6.21 -1.43 8.86
C GLU A 301 5.62 -1.74 7.50
N THR A 302 5.28 -0.69 6.75
CA THR A 302 4.83 -0.80 5.36
C THR A 302 5.95 -1.44 4.52
N PRO A 303 5.66 -2.51 3.75
CA PRO A 303 6.70 -3.16 2.96
C PRO A 303 7.29 -2.22 1.90
N SER A 304 8.62 -2.15 1.83
CA SER A 304 9.29 -1.37 0.80
C SER A 304 9.09 -1.99 -0.59
N ASN A 305 8.97 -1.14 -1.61
CA ASN A 305 8.80 -1.60 -2.99
C ASN A 305 10.15 -1.74 -3.65
N GLN A 306 10.48 -2.95 -4.13
CA GLN A 306 11.66 -3.16 -4.96
C GLN A 306 11.29 -3.21 -6.42
N VAL A 307 12.11 -2.55 -7.22
CA VAL A 307 11.85 -2.31 -8.63
C VAL A 307 13.08 -2.64 -9.48
N ARG A 308 12.82 -2.93 -10.74
CA ARG A 308 13.81 -2.87 -11.82
C ARG A 308 13.40 -1.82 -12.84
N LEU A 309 14.37 -1.24 -13.52
CA LEU A 309 14.15 -0.31 -14.62
C LEU A 309 14.70 -0.94 -15.90
N TRP A 310 13.86 -1.04 -16.92
CA TRP A 310 14.21 -1.61 -18.22
C TRP A 310 14.17 -0.51 -19.28
N ALA A 311 15.27 -0.31 -19.99
CA ALA A 311 15.40 0.79 -20.95
C ALA A 311 15.09 0.36 -22.39
N TRP A 312 14.99 1.34 -23.28
CA TRP A 312 14.69 1.14 -24.71
C TRP A 312 15.66 0.21 -25.45
N ASN A 313 16.89 0.08 -24.95
CA ASN A 313 17.91 -0.79 -25.53
C ASN A 313 17.77 -2.26 -25.09
N ASN A 314 16.62 -2.63 -24.51
CA ASN A 314 16.30 -3.96 -24.00
C ASN A 314 17.28 -4.47 -22.94
N LYS A 315 17.65 -3.58 -22.01
CA LYS A 315 18.58 -3.89 -20.93
C LYS A 315 18.12 -3.27 -19.61
N TYR A 316 18.44 -3.94 -18.52
CA TYR A 316 18.19 -3.42 -17.17
C TYR A 316 19.20 -2.34 -16.82
N ALA A 317 18.72 -1.27 -16.19
CA ALA A 317 19.58 -0.31 -15.49
C ALA A 317 20.29 -1.01 -14.33
N CYS A 318 21.60 -0.79 -14.23
CA CYS A 318 22.43 -1.40 -13.21
C CYS A 318 23.61 -0.51 -12.79
N ASN A 319 24.19 -0.81 -11.63
CA ASN A 319 25.45 -0.23 -11.13
C ASN A 319 26.58 -1.28 -11.01
N LYS A 320 26.67 -2.22 -11.96
CA LYS A 320 27.68 -3.31 -11.93
C LYS A 320 29.11 -2.81 -12.13
N HIS A 321 29.30 -1.75 -12.93
CA HIS A 321 30.63 -1.25 -13.34
C HIS A 321 31.17 -0.13 -12.42
N GLY A 322 30.72 -0.06 -11.17
CA GLY A 322 31.20 0.90 -10.18
C GLY A 322 30.08 1.81 -9.69
N LEU A 323 30.35 3.12 -9.63
CA LEU A 323 29.40 4.10 -9.11
C LEU A 323 28.38 4.54 -10.15
N THR A 324 28.68 4.44 -11.45
CA THR A 324 27.81 4.94 -12.52
C THR A 324 26.72 3.94 -12.91
N PHE A 325 25.56 4.46 -13.31
CA PHE A 325 24.46 3.66 -13.82
C PHE A 325 24.55 3.45 -15.33
N SER A 326 24.30 2.22 -15.76
CA SER A 326 24.23 1.86 -17.18
C SER A 326 23.15 0.81 -17.46
N THR A 327 22.59 0.82 -18.67
CA THR A 327 21.64 -0.17 -19.18
C THR A 327 22.39 -1.22 -19.99
N THR A 328 23.23 -2.00 -19.31
CA THR A 328 24.13 -2.98 -19.94
C THR A 328 23.73 -4.43 -19.69
N MET A 329 22.90 -4.67 -18.67
CA MET A 329 22.53 -6.00 -18.18
C MET A 329 21.42 -6.63 -19.01
N GLU A 330 21.64 -7.87 -19.41
CA GLU A 330 20.68 -8.66 -20.17
C GLU A 330 19.54 -9.18 -19.30
N GLU A 331 18.48 -9.58 -19.98
CA GLU A 331 17.20 -10.03 -19.43
C GLU A 331 17.31 -11.13 -18.37
N LEU A 332 18.14 -12.13 -18.64
CA LEU A 332 18.27 -13.34 -17.82
C LEU A 332 19.24 -13.17 -16.63
N GLU A 333 19.96 -12.04 -16.57
CA GLU A 333 20.93 -11.82 -15.50
C GLU A 333 20.23 -11.33 -14.22
N ASP A 334 19.79 -12.27 -13.38
CA ASP A 334 19.31 -11.99 -12.04
C ASP A 334 20.48 -11.52 -11.15
N HIS A 335 20.67 -10.21 -11.07
CA HIS A 335 21.75 -9.59 -10.32
C HIS A 335 21.22 -8.57 -9.32
N LYS A 336 21.76 -8.61 -8.10
CA LYS A 336 21.42 -7.64 -7.04
C LYS A 336 21.64 -6.19 -7.46
N ASN A 337 22.54 -5.95 -8.41
CA ASN A 337 22.87 -4.62 -8.94
C ASN A 337 21.83 -4.07 -9.91
N THR A 338 20.71 -4.77 -10.15
CA THR A 338 19.55 -4.26 -10.92
C THR A 338 18.34 -3.99 -10.02
N LEU A 339 18.42 -4.30 -8.72
CA LEU A 339 17.32 -4.18 -7.76
C LEU A 339 17.44 -2.91 -6.91
N TYR A 340 16.44 -2.05 -7.01
CA TYR A 340 16.40 -0.79 -6.28
C TYR A 340 15.15 -0.69 -5.44
N GLN A 341 15.25 -0.10 -4.24
CA GLN A 341 14.10 0.27 -3.44
C GLN A 341 13.58 1.61 -3.93
N LEU A 342 12.31 1.65 -4.33
CA LEU A 342 11.59 2.84 -4.75
C LEU A 342 10.96 3.51 -3.52
N GLU A 343 11.38 4.73 -3.22
CA GLU A 343 10.96 5.50 -2.03
C GLU A 343 10.16 6.72 -2.46
N TYR A 344 8.91 6.81 -2.00
CA TYR A 344 8.07 7.98 -2.22
C TYR A 344 8.41 9.09 -1.22
N VAL A 345 8.60 10.31 -1.70
CA VAL A 345 8.95 11.49 -0.87
C VAL A 345 7.76 12.44 -0.69
N GLY A 346 6.77 12.41 -1.58
CA GLY A 346 5.67 13.38 -1.63
C GLY A 346 5.84 14.41 -2.75
N GLY A 347 5.26 15.60 -2.62
CA GLY A 347 5.44 16.68 -3.58
C GLY A 347 4.39 16.75 -4.69
N ARG A 348 4.76 17.29 -5.85
CA ARG A 348 3.82 17.55 -6.97
C ARG A 348 3.37 16.23 -7.61
N GLY A 349 2.09 15.90 -7.48
CA GLY A 349 1.50 14.67 -8.01
C GLY A 349 0.06 14.49 -7.55
N LEU A 350 -0.43 13.25 -7.56
CA LEU A 350 -1.74 12.91 -7.00
C LEU A 350 -1.74 13.22 -5.49
N ASP A 351 -2.70 14.02 -5.02
CA ASP A 351 -2.96 14.17 -3.59
C ASP A 351 -3.62 12.88 -3.08
N MET A 352 -2.79 11.85 -2.87
CA MET A 352 -3.27 10.55 -2.40
C MET A 352 -3.93 10.63 -1.03
N ALA A 353 -3.51 11.58 -0.18
CA ALA A 353 -4.15 11.81 1.11
C ALA A 353 -5.57 12.37 0.89
N GLY A 354 -5.72 13.40 0.06
CA GLY A 354 -7.02 13.95 -0.32
C GLY A 354 -7.92 12.93 -1.01
N ILE A 355 -7.39 12.15 -1.97
CA ILE A 355 -8.16 11.12 -2.69
C ILE A 355 -8.61 10.01 -1.76
N VAL A 356 -7.74 9.50 -0.87
CA VAL A 356 -8.09 8.45 0.09
C VAL A 356 -9.00 8.99 1.20
N ASN A 357 -8.85 10.25 1.59
CA ASN A 357 -9.76 10.91 2.53
C ASN A 357 -11.14 11.13 1.89
N ALA A 358 -11.22 11.46 0.60
CA ALA A 358 -12.49 11.52 -0.14
C ALA A 358 -13.10 10.12 -0.36
N ALA A 359 -12.25 9.12 -0.65
CA ALA A 359 -12.65 7.70 -0.69
C ALA A 359 -13.20 7.26 0.66
N SER A 360 -12.60 7.84 1.70
CA SER A 360 -13.16 7.85 3.01
C SER A 360 -14.47 8.66 2.91
N THR A 361 -14.57 9.95 3.21
CA THR A 361 -15.84 10.71 3.38
C THR A 361 -16.55 11.00 2.06
N PRO A 362 -17.53 10.19 1.58
CA PRO A 362 -18.21 10.50 0.34
C PRO A 362 -19.30 11.51 0.69
N SER A 363 -19.00 12.80 0.57
CA SER A 363 -20.07 13.75 0.28
C SER A 363 -20.59 13.45 -1.13
N VAL A 364 -21.79 13.95 -1.45
CA VAL A 364 -22.40 13.80 -2.79
C VAL A 364 -21.50 14.40 -3.89
N ASP A 365 -20.51 15.23 -3.52
CA ASP A 365 -19.53 15.88 -4.40
C ASP A 365 -18.13 15.25 -4.32
N ALA A 366 -18.02 13.94 -4.56
CA ALA A 366 -16.73 13.25 -4.74
C ALA A 366 -15.94 13.68 -6.00
N SER A 367 -16.45 14.69 -6.73
CA SER A 367 -15.85 15.31 -7.91
C SER A 367 -14.56 16.09 -7.63
N SER A 368 -14.27 16.42 -6.37
CA SER A 368 -13.04 17.16 -5.99
C SER A 368 -11.77 16.32 -6.01
N ALA A 369 -11.89 14.98 -6.00
CA ALA A 369 -10.77 14.03 -5.94
C ALA A 369 -10.51 13.33 -7.29
N THR A 370 -10.79 14.01 -8.40
CA THR A 370 -10.55 13.49 -9.74
C THR A 370 -9.30 14.08 -10.36
N PHE A 371 -8.40 13.22 -10.84
CA PHE A 371 -7.17 13.66 -11.49
C PHE A 371 -7.15 13.16 -12.94
N GLY A 372 -7.12 14.07 -13.92
CA GLY A 372 -6.89 13.73 -15.31
C GLY A 372 -5.39 13.65 -15.61
N PHE A 373 -5.02 13.04 -16.73
CA PHE A 373 -3.68 13.26 -17.28
C PHE A 373 -3.51 14.77 -17.52
N ASP A 374 -2.42 15.33 -17.01
CA ASP A 374 -2.14 16.77 -17.00
C ASP A 374 -2.27 17.34 -18.41
N GLY A 375 -2.98 18.46 -18.54
CA GLY A 375 -3.17 19.17 -19.79
C GLY A 375 -4.49 19.91 -19.81
N THR A 376 -4.45 21.18 -19.43
CA THR A 376 -5.41 22.21 -19.88
C THR A 376 -5.61 22.09 -21.39
N ASP A 377 -6.71 21.52 -21.86
CA ASP A 377 -7.24 21.44 -23.25
C ASP A 377 -6.28 21.23 -24.46
N GLU A 378 -4.97 21.11 -24.30
CA GLU A 378 -3.96 21.16 -25.37
C GLU A 378 -2.67 20.36 -25.01
N GLY A 379 -2.75 19.03 -24.94
CA GLY A 379 -1.68 18.19 -25.52
C GLY A 379 -0.71 17.41 -24.61
N ALA A 380 -0.66 17.60 -23.29
CA ALA A 380 0.16 16.73 -22.43
C ALA A 380 -0.50 15.35 -22.22
N THR A 381 0.31 14.28 -22.27
CA THR A 381 -0.16 12.86 -22.26
C THR A 381 0.48 12.03 -21.15
N TYR A 382 0.82 12.66 -20.01
CA TYR A 382 1.46 11.97 -18.88
C TYR A 382 0.83 12.33 -17.54
N LEU A 383 1.14 11.50 -16.54
CA LEU A 383 0.67 11.61 -15.16
C LEU A 383 1.87 11.80 -14.24
N THR A 384 1.96 12.95 -13.58
CA THR A 384 2.95 13.20 -12.53
C THR A 384 2.55 12.48 -11.25
N THR A 385 3.39 11.58 -10.73
CA THR A 385 3.05 10.85 -9.49
C THR A 385 3.53 11.46 -8.20
N GLY A 386 4.55 12.29 -8.27
CA GLY A 386 5.24 12.78 -7.08
C GLY A 386 6.75 12.70 -7.23
N LEU A 387 7.40 12.97 -6.11
CA LEU A 387 8.84 12.91 -5.94
C LEU A 387 9.24 11.53 -5.41
N TRP A 388 10.29 11.00 -6.00
CA TRP A 388 10.78 9.66 -5.73
C TRP A 388 12.29 9.65 -5.52
N ARG A 389 12.77 8.60 -4.86
CA ARG A 389 14.18 8.24 -4.76
C ARG A 389 14.34 6.76 -5.09
N LEU A 390 15.52 6.41 -5.61
CA LEU A 390 15.93 5.02 -5.80
C LEU A 390 17.11 4.72 -4.91
N ARG A 391 16.97 3.70 -4.06
CA ARG A 391 18.02 3.23 -3.17
C ARG A 391 18.55 1.89 -3.62
N SER A 392 19.87 1.80 -3.74
CA SER A 392 20.60 0.58 -4.06
C SER A 392 20.64 -0.38 -2.86
N GLN A 393 21.00 -1.64 -3.13
CA GLN A 393 21.19 -2.69 -2.12
C GLN A 393 22.28 -2.36 -1.08
N ASP A 394 23.26 -1.53 -1.47
CA ASP A 394 24.29 -1.00 -0.57
C ASP A 394 23.83 0.22 0.24
N ARG A 395 22.55 0.61 0.12
CA ARG A 395 21.88 1.74 0.77
C ARG A 395 22.21 3.12 0.22
N ARG A 396 23.06 3.24 -0.79
CA ARG A 396 23.31 4.53 -1.45
C ARG A 396 22.16 4.90 -2.38
N LEU A 397 21.91 6.19 -2.50
CA LEU A 397 20.86 6.72 -3.37
C LEU A 397 21.37 6.88 -4.79
N TRP A 398 20.47 6.80 -5.76
CA TRP A 398 20.72 7.30 -7.10
C TRP A 398 20.88 8.82 -7.05
N GLN A 399 21.92 9.32 -7.69
CA GLN A 399 22.18 10.74 -7.88
C GLN A 399 22.16 11.05 -9.38
N ILE A 400 21.25 11.92 -9.80
CA ILE A 400 21.13 12.36 -11.20
C ILE A 400 21.86 13.69 -11.33
N LEU A 401 23.10 13.64 -11.81
CA LEU A 401 23.94 14.83 -11.93
C LEU A 401 23.47 15.74 -13.08
N PRO A 402 23.53 17.08 -12.93
CA PRO A 402 23.22 18.01 -14.02
C PRO A 402 24.10 17.83 -15.27
N THR A 403 25.30 17.30 -15.09
CA THR A 403 26.24 16.94 -16.16
C THR A 403 26.85 15.57 -15.88
N GLY A 404 27.15 14.81 -16.94
CA GLY A 404 27.74 13.47 -16.82
C GLY A 404 26.69 12.35 -16.78
N SER A 405 27.05 11.26 -16.09
CA SER A 405 26.18 10.08 -15.92
C SER A 405 25.66 10.04 -14.49
N ALA A 406 24.46 9.50 -14.30
CA ALA A 406 23.92 9.24 -12.98
C ALA A 406 24.82 8.25 -12.22
N GLU A 407 24.91 8.42 -10.89
CA GLU A 407 25.81 7.65 -10.05
C GLU A 407 25.23 7.35 -8.65
N LEU A 408 25.87 6.44 -7.91
CA LEU A 408 25.57 6.20 -6.51
C LEU A 408 26.10 7.33 -5.65
N ALA A 409 25.18 8.04 -5.00
CA ALA A 409 25.46 9.10 -4.06
C ALA A 409 26.37 8.62 -2.91
N PRO A 410 27.31 9.46 -2.42
CA PRO A 410 27.96 9.24 -1.13
C PRO A 410 26.93 9.01 0.00
N GLU A 411 27.29 8.28 1.06
CA GLU A 411 26.34 7.79 2.08
C GLU A 411 25.47 8.88 2.73
N ASP A 412 25.98 10.12 2.85
CA ASP A 412 25.27 11.27 3.44
C ASP A 412 24.77 12.31 2.42
N CYS A 413 24.95 12.05 1.12
CA CYS A 413 24.56 12.98 0.07
C CYS A 413 23.05 12.86 -0.21
N THR A 414 22.34 13.96 -0.07
CA THR A 414 20.91 14.09 -0.42
C THR A 414 20.68 14.97 -1.66
N LYS A 415 21.72 15.67 -2.12
CA LYS A 415 21.65 16.57 -3.26
C LYS A 415 21.46 15.78 -4.56
N ASP A 416 20.54 16.22 -5.41
CA ASP A 416 20.27 15.63 -6.73
C ASP A 416 19.87 14.13 -6.69
N THR A 417 19.38 13.67 -5.53
CA THR A 417 18.94 12.27 -5.31
C THR A 417 17.44 12.04 -5.46
N THR A 418 16.70 13.13 -5.64
CA THR A 418 15.23 13.14 -5.70
C THR A 418 14.79 13.63 -7.07
N PHE A 419 13.82 12.97 -7.68
CA PHE A 419 13.31 13.26 -9.01
C PHE A 419 11.79 13.10 -9.08
N GLU A 420 11.14 13.80 -10.00
CA GLU A 420 9.75 13.57 -10.39
C GLU A 420 9.67 12.33 -11.31
N MET A 421 8.63 11.52 -11.12
CA MET A 421 8.33 10.40 -12.03
C MET A 421 7.04 10.68 -12.80
N LEU A 422 7.17 10.77 -14.12
CA LEU A 422 6.08 11.01 -15.06
C LEU A 422 5.69 9.68 -15.69
N TYR A 423 4.42 9.34 -15.67
CA TYR A 423 3.91 8.14 -16.32
C TYR A 423 3.25 8.43 -17.63
N VAL A 424 3.72 7.73 -18.65
CA VAL A 424 3.31 7.89 -20.02
C VAL A 424 2.56 6.60 -20.40
N PRO A 425 1.25 6.65 -20.69
CA PRO A 425 0.44 5.44 -20.89
C PRO A 425 0.74 4.73 -22.21
N SER A 426 1.28 5.46 -23.18
CA SER A 426 1.72 4.92 -24.48
C SER A 426 2.69 5.89 -25.15
N TYR A 427 3.62 5.39 -25.95
CA TYR A 427 4.56 6.21 -26.73
C TYR A 427 4.83 5.58 -28.10
N MET A 428 5.34 6.38 -29.04
CA MET A 428 5.73 5.89 -30.37
C MET A 428 7.17 5.36 -30.33
N GLU A 429 7.36 4.12 -30.75
CA GLU A 429 8.67 3.54 -31.00
C GLU A 429 9.15 3.90 -32.41
N GLU A 430 10.45 4.15 -32.55
CA GLU A 430 11.10 4.33 -33.85
C GLU A 430 11.00 3.04 -34.66
N GLY A 431 10.53 3.13 -35.91
CA GLY A 431 10.46 1.98 -36.81
C GLY A 431 11.85 1.60 -37.32
N THR A 432 12.21 0.32 -37.24
CA THR A 432 13.39 -0.19 -37.95
C THR A 432 13.15 -0.12 -39.45
N SER A 433 13.85 0.76 -40.16
CA SER A 433 13.80 0.85 -41.62
C SER A 433 14.42 -0.40 -42.24
N SER A 434 13.58 -1.37 -42.61
CA SER A 434 14.01 -2.47 -43.48
C SER A 434 14.08 -1.95 -44.91
N GLY A 435 15.19 -1.29 -45.25
CA GLY A 435 15.77 -1.21 -46.60
C GLY A 435 14.83 -1.06 -47.82
N GLY A 436 13.78 -0.24 -47.74
CA GLY A 436 12.92 0.07 -48.87
C GLY A 436 12.31 1.45 -48.70
N GLU A 437 12.34 2.27 -49.76
CA GLU A 437 11.76 3.61 -49.80
C GLU A 437 10.26 3.56 -49.49
N GLY A 438 9.93 3.79 -48.22
CA GLY A 438 8.57 3.92 -47.70
C GLY A 438 8.65 4.46 -46.28
N GLU A 439 7.87 5.50 -45.98
CA GLU A 439 7.85 6.15 -44.66
C GLU A 439 7.73 5.11 -43.54
N SER A 440 8.74 5.04 -42.68
CA SER A 440 8.76 4.17 -41.51
C SER A 440 7.71 4.64 -40.51
N LYS A 441 6.49 4.12 -40.62
CA LYS A 441 5.40 4.40 -39.68
C LYS A 441 5.76 3.80 -38.32
N GLY A 442 6.09 4.65 -37.34
CA GLY A 442 6.44 4.22 -35.98
C GLY A 442 5.38 3.32 -35.35
N ARG A 443 5.81 2.40 -34.47
CA ARG A 443 4.93 1.45 -33.79
C ARG A 443 4.46 2.05 -32.47
N LEU A 444 3.15 2.06 -32.21
CA LEU A 444 2.63 2.51 -30.92
C LEU A 444 2.87 1.43 -29.85
N ASN A 445 3.61 1.77 -28.79
CA ASN A 445 3.76 0.93 -27.61
C ASN A 445 2.67 1.28 -26.59
N LEU A 446 1.76 0.33 -26.35
CA LEU A 446 0.63 0.47 -25.42
C LEU A 446 0.95 0.13 -23.96
N ARG A 447 2.16 -0.37 -23.68
CA ARG A 447 2.64 -0.65 -22.31
C ARG A 447 3.00 0.65 -21.59
N GLY A 448 3.35 1.68 -22.36
CA GLY A 448 3.75 2.96 -21.79
C GLY A 448 5.10 2.85 -21.10
N GLY A 449 5.36 3.72 -20.14
CA GLY A 449 6.57 3.70 -19.34
C GLY A 449 6.63 4.89 -18.40
N VAL A 450 7.80 5.11 -17.82
CA VAL A 450 8.08 6.24 -16.94
C VAL A 450 9.23 7.08 -17.50
N VAL A 451 9.14 8.38 -17.29
CA VAL A 451 10.21 9.34 -17.51
C VAL A 451 10.61 9.89 -16.15
N LEU A 452 11.92 9.92 -15.87
CA LEU A 452 12.45 10.54 -14.68
C LEU A 452 12.82 11.99 -15.01
N ARG A 453 12.40 12.93 -14.17
CA ARG A 453 12.66 14.35 -14.33
C ARG A 453 13.29 14.94 -13.07
N THR A 454 14.41 15.62 -13.22
CA THR A 454 15.06 16.32 -12.10
C THR A 454 14.23 17.51 -11.64
N LEU A 455 14.51 18.01 -10.43
CA LEU A 455 13.74 19.10 -9.83
C LEU A 455 13.85 20.45 -10.59
N ASP A 456 14.91 20.61 -11.38
CA ASP A 456 15.11 21.75 -12.29
C ASP A 456 14.41 21.56 -13.66
N GLY A 457 13.71 20.44 -13.87
CA GLY A 457 12.87 20.19 -15.04
C GLY A 457 13.54 19.39 -16.15
N ALA A 458 14.80 18.98 -16.00
CA ALA A 458 15.50 18.21 -17.03
C ALA A 458 15.09 16.72 -17.01
N THR A 459 14.87 16.13 -18.19
CA THR A 459 14.51 14.72 -18.33
C THR A 459 15.76 13.82 -18.34
N VAL A 460 15.61 12.58 -17.87
CA VAL A 460 16.67 11.57 -17.86
C VAL A 460 16.51 10.63 -19.05
N CYS A 461 17.61 10.24 -19.68
CA CYS A 461 17.62 9.26 -20.76
C CYS A 461 18.73 8.21 -20.60
N ALA A 462 18.50 7.05 -21.22
CA ALA A 462 19.52 6.05 -21.48
C ALA A 462 20.22 6.35 -22.80
N LYS A 463 21.48 6.78 -22.73
CA LYS A 463 22.31 7.13 -23.89
C LYS A 463 22.62 5.88 -24.75
N PRO A 464 23.04 6.03 -26.01
CA PRO A 464 23.31 4.89 -26.91
C PRO A 464 24.31 3.85 -26.36
N LEU A 465 25.32 4.28 -25.60
CA LEU A 465 26.29 3.40 -24.95
C LEU A 465 25.80 2.85 -23.59
N GLY A 466 24.54 3.07 -23.25
CA GLY A 466 23.87 2.58 -22.05
C GLY A 466 24.01 3.48 -20.82
N ALA A 467 24.86 4.52 -20.83
CA ALA A 467 24.97 5.44 -19.70
C ALA A 467 23.65 6.18 -19.45
N ILE A 468 23.21 6.24 -18.18
CA ILE A 468 22.02 7.02 -17.79
C ILE A 468 22.45 8.44 -17.44
N GLY A 469 21.78 9.47 -17.96
CA GLY A 469 22.06 10.86 -17.62
C GLY A 469 21.01 11.83 -18.13
N ILE A 470 21.26 13.13 -17.99
CA ILE A 470 20.34 14.17 -18.48
C ILE A 470 20.25 14.13 -20.01
N SER A 471 19.02 14.25 -20.51
CA SER A 471 18.65 14.38 -21.91
C SER A 471 19.06 15.73 -22.46
N ASP A 472 19.43 15.77 -23.74
CA ASP A 472 19.73 17.01 -24.44
C ASP A 472 18.45 17.85 -24.68
N LYS A 473 17.26 17.21 -24.60
CA LYS A 473 15.95 17.89 -24.64
C LYS A 473 15.58 18.37 -23.24
N ARG A 474 16.13 19.53 -22.86
CA ARG A 474 16.17 19.98 -21.46
C ARG A 474 14.85 20.41 -20.81
N ILE A 475 13.78 20.69 -21.56
CA ILE A 475 12.60 21.38 -21.01
C ILE A 475 11.31 20.75 -21.51
N ASP A 476 10.48 20.33 -20.56
CA ASP A 476 9.07 20.05 -20.73
C ASP A 476 8.35 21.35 -21.15
N CYS A 477 8.03 21.46 -22.43
CA CYS A 477 7.18 22.50 -23.00
C CYS A 477 5.81 21.91 -23.31
N ALA A 478 4.79 22.74 -23.57
CA ALA A 478 3.42 22.27 -23.85
C ALA A 478 3.32 21.24 -25.01
N ALA A 479 4.35 21.12 -25.85
CA ALA A 479 4.43 20.15 -26.95
C ALA A 479 5.45 19.02 -26.72
N TRP A 480 5.98 18.86 -25.50
CA TRP A 480 6.98 17.85 -25.22
C TRP A 480 6.40 16.44 -25.33
N GLN A 481 7.12 15.58 -26.07
CA GLN A 481 6.87 14.14 -26.12
C GLN A 481 8.19 13.42 -25.84
N PRO A 482 8.17 12.38 -24.97
CA PRO A 482 9.37 11.65 -24.64
C PRO A 482 9.87 10.87 -25.85
N SER A 483 11.17 10.96 -26.10
CA SER A 483 11.86 10.06 -27.02
C SER A 483 11.95 8.65 -26.44
N PRO A 484 12.12 7.60 -27.26
CA PRO A 484 12.37 6.25 -26.74
C PRO A 484 13.52 6.19 -25.74
N ALA A 485 14.57 7.00 -25.93
CA ALA A 485 15.71 7.06 -25.01
C ALA A 485 15.36 7.56 -23.60
N GLU A 486 14.32 8.38 -23.46
CA GLU A 486 13.82 8.90 -22.18
C GLU A 486 12.83 7.95 -21.50
N MET A 487 12.35 6.93 -22.22
CA MET A 487 11.37 5.97 -21.73
C MET A 487 12.03 4.81 -20.99
N LEU A 488 11.67 4.64 -19.72
CA LEU A 488 12.05 3.50 -18.88
C LEU A 488 10.80 2.70 -18.50
N HIS A 489 10.85 1.39 -18.59
CA HIS A 489 9.81 0.49 -18.10
C HIS A 489 10.11 0.13 -16.65
N LEU A 490 9.26 0.60 -15.73
CA LEU A 490 9.35 0.27 -14.31
C LEU A 490 8.69 -1.09 -14.08
N LEU A 491 9.43 -2.05 -13.54
CA LEU A 491 8.88 -3.31 -13.06
C LEU A 491 8.80 -3.23 -11.53
N PRO A 492 7.62 -2.92 -10.95
CA PRO A 492 7.48 -2.74 -9.51
C PRO A 492 7.28 -4.08 -8.78
N LEU A 493 7.41 -4.07 -7.44
CA LEU A 493 7.08 -5.19 -6.55
C LEU A 493 7.86 -6.49 -6.80
N ILE A 494 9.09 -6.42 -7.32
CA ILE A 494 9.94 -7.59 -7.60
C ILE A 494 10.28 -8.39 -6.31
N ASN A 495 10.11 -7.77 -5.14
CA ASN A 495 10.20 -8.43 -3.85
C ASN A 495 8.89 -9.11 -3.39
N ARG A 496 7.90 -9.26 -4.26
CA ARG A 496 6.60 -9.85 -3.93
C ARG A 496 6.26 -10.95 -4.92
N ILE A 497 6.15 -12.19 -4.45
CA ILE A 497 5.59 -13.28 -5.28
C ILE A 497 4.07 -13.13 -5.43
N SER A 498 3.44 -12.41 -4.51
CA SER A 498 1.99 -12.18 -4.49
C SER A 498 1.65 -10.93 -3.70
N ILE A 499 0.50 -10.35 -3.99
CA ILE A 499 -0.05 -9.17 -3.30
C ILE A 499 -1.46 -9.44 -2.77
N ALA A 500 -1.92 -8.59 -1.88
CA ALA A 500 -3.34 -8.36 -1.64
C ALA A 500 -3.70 -7.00 -2.25
N CYS A 501 -4.89 -6.87 -2.82
CA CYS A 501 -5.36 -5.59 -3.37
C CYS A 501 -6.53 -5.11 -2.53
N TYR A 502 -6.32 -4.07 -1.73
CA TYR A 502 -7.37 -3.44 -0.92
C TYR A 502 -7.84 -2.15 -1.60
N SER A 503 -9.16 -1.94 -1.66
CA SER A 503 -9.72 -0.66 -2.08
C SER A 503 -10.10 0.18 -0.87
N PRO A 504 -9.51 1.37 -0.67
CA PRO A 504 -9.99 2.32 0.33
C PRO A 504 -11.42 2.79 0.06
N PHE A 505 -11.83 2.85 -1.22
CA PHE A 505 -13.15 3.32 -1.62
C PHE A 505 -14.27 2.32 -1.29
N ALA A 506 -14.04 1.03 -1.56
CA ALA A 506 -15.00 -0.03 -1.20
C ALA A 506 -14.80 -0.55 0.23
N CYS A 507 -13.66 -0.24 0.88
CA CYS A 507 -13.24 -0.78 2.17
C CYS A 507 -13.18 -2.32 2.21
N ALA A 508 -12.67 -2.92 1.14
CA ALA A 508 -12.67 -4.37 0.93
C ALA A 508 -11.52 -4.79 0.01
N PHE A 509 -11.25 -6.09 -0.04
CA PHE A 509 -10.24 -6.69 -0.89
C PHE A 509 -10.83 -7.19 -2.21
N LEU A 510 -10.09 -7.01 -3.30
CA LEU A 510 -10.37 -7.62 -4.59
C LEU A 510 -10.28 -9.15 -4.45
N ALA A 511 -11.36 -9.85 -4.74
CA ALA A 511 -11.45 -11.29 -4.62
C ALA A 511 -12.32 -11.90 -5.73
N PRO A 512 -12.20 -13.21 -5.98
CA PRO A 512 -13.22 -13.96 -6.70
C PRO A 512 -14.59 -13.77 -6.07
N ALA A 513 -15.61 -13.52 -6.91
CA ALA A 513 -16.96 -13.30 -6.40
C ALA A 513 -17.55 -14.55 -5.74
N ALA A 514 -18.01 -14.43 -4.49
CA ALA A 514 -18.62 -15.52 -3.75
C ALA A 514 -20.07 -15.75 -4.23
N GLY A 515 -20.36 -16.89 -4.86
CA GLY A 515 -21.73 -17.28 -5.23
C GLY A 515 -21.99 -17.55 -6.72
N ALA A 516 -20.97 -17.45 -7.59
CA ALA A 516 -21.08 -17.88 -8.99
C ALA A 516 -20.77 -19.38 -9.20
N ALA A 517 -20.98 -20.22 -8.18
CA ALA A 517 -21.28 -21.62 -8.43
C ALA A 517 -22.74 -21.69 -8.93
N THR A 518 -22.98 -21.25 -10.17
CA THR A 518 -24.26 -21.46 -10.82
C THR A 518 -24.55 -22.95 -10.80
N ARG A 519 -25.65 -23.30 -10.14
CA ARG A 519 -26.31 -24.60 -10.27
C ARG A 519 -26.26 -25.01 -11.74
N ARG A 520 -25.59 -26.13 -12.06
CA ARG A 520 -25.61 -26.79 -13.37
C ARG A 520 -25.71 -25.81 -14.55
N SER A 521 -24.64 -25.07 -14.88
CA SER A 521 -24.58 -24.42 -16.19
C SER A 521 -23.29 -24.81 -16.91
N SER A 522 -23.47 -25.27 -18.14
CA SER A 522 -22.52 -25.58 -19.20
C SER A 522 -21.10 -24.98 -19.09
N LEU A 523 -20.10 -25.74 -19.57
CA LEU A 523 -18.79 -25.25 -20.01
C LEU A 523 -18.93 -23.83 -20.62
N GLY A 524 -18.46 -22.78 -19.93
CA GLY A 524 -18.39 -21.43 -20.51
C GLY A 524 -18.83 -20.24 -19.65
N ALA A 525 -19.33 -20.41 -18.41
CA ALA A 525 -19.58 -19.25 -17.54
C ALA A 525 -18.27 -18.71 -16.95
N ALA A 526 -17.84 -17.51 -17.36
CA ALA A 526 -16.65 -16.86 -16.80
C ALA A 526 -16.90 -16.48 -15.34
N SER A 527 -16.00 -16.90 -14.44
CA SER A 527 -16.01 -16.46 -13.03
C SER A 527 -15.73 -14.96 -12.99
N THR A 528 -16.44 -14.21 -12.14
CA THR A 528 -16.23 -12.76 -11.98
C THR A 528 -15.39 -12.45 -10.74
N VAL A 529 -14.93 -11.21 -10.65
CA VAL A 529 -14.32 -10.64 -9.44
C VAL A 529 -15.22 -9.57 -8.84
N ASP A 530 -15.15 -9.43 -7.53
CA ASP A 530 -15.73 -8.31 -6.81
C ASP A 530 -14.74 -7.79 -5.76
N CYS A 531 -15.14 -6.72 -5.08
CA CYS A 531 -14.38 -6.13 -4.00
C CYS A 531 -15.31 -5.93 -2.80
N THR A 532 -15.87 -7.04 -2.31
CA THR A 532 -16.77 -7.06 -1.14
C THR A 532 -16.20 -7.85 0.04
N SER A 533 -15.12 -8.61 -0.19
CA SER A 533 -14.49 -9.46 0.82
C SER A 533 -13.70 -8.63 1.84
N CYS A 534 -13.89 -8.93 3.13
CA CYS A 534 -13.02 -8.45 4.20
C CYS A 534 -11.80 -9.37 4.44
N VAL A 535 -11.78 -10.52 3.77
CA VAL A 535 -10.66 -11.48 3.81
C VAL A 535 -9.71 -11.16 2.67
N PRO A 536 -8.42 -10.90 2.95
CA PRO A 536 -7.44 -10.69 1.91
C PRO A 536 -7.32 -11.88 0.97
N GLN A 537 -7.40 -11.62 -0.33
CA GLN A 537 -7.10 -12.61 -1.35
C GLN A 537 -5.65 -12.50 -1.78
N GLN A 538 -4.98 -13.65 -1.93
CA GLN A 538 -3.65 -13.71 -2.52
C GLN A 538 -3.73 -13.67 -4.05
N TRP A 539 -3.08 -12.68 -4.64
CA TRP A 539 -2.88 -12.52 -6.07
C TRP A 539 -1.40 -12.71 -6.41
N PHE A 540 -1.05 -13.86 -6.98
CA PHE A 540 0.31 -14.16 -7.40
C PHE A 540 0.67 -13.36 -8.65
N LEU A 541 1.91 -12.88 -8.70
CA LEU A 541 2.41 -12.03 -9.76
C LEU A 541 3.33 -12.82 -10.69
N ARG A 542 3.06 -12.77 -12.00
CA ARG A 542 4.05 -13.11 -13.01
C ARG A 542 4.47 -11.84 -13.72
N HIS A 543 5.71 -11.41 -13.51
CA HIS A 543 6.29 -10.28 -14.22
C HIS A 543 6.72 -10.72 -15.61
N LEU A 544 6.26 -10.00 -16.63
CA LEU A 544 6.67 -10.21 -18.01
C LEU A 544 7.79 -9.23 -18.35
N ILE A 545 8.73 -9.67 -19.19
CA ILE A 545 9.92 -8.90 -19.59
C ILE A 545 9.54 -7.55 -20.21
N SER A 546 8.38 -7.49 -20.85
CA SER A 546 7.85 -6.29 -21.45
C SER A 546 7.34 -5.22 -20.47
N GLY A 547 7.54 -5.38 -19.16
CA GLY A 547 7.11 -4.42 -18.14
C GLY A 547 5.64 -4.57 -17.71
N THR A 548 4.97 -5.62 -18.17
CA THR A 548 3.59 -5.97 -17.78
C THR A 548 3.58 -7.08 -16.73
N VAL A 549 2.45 -7.27 -16.05
CA VAL A 549 2.24 -8.28 -15.03
C VAL A 549 0.94 -9.02 -15.30
N GLN A 550 0.93 -10.30 -14.94
CA GLN A 550 -0.27 -11.12 -14.89
C GLN A 550 -0.61 -11.44 -13.43
N PHE A 551 -1.90 -11.35 -13.07
CA PHE A 551 -2.39 -11.65 -11.72
C PHE A 551 -3.07 -13.01 -11.69
N PHE A 552 -2.53 -13.92 -10.87
CA PHE A 552 -3.06 -15.26 -10.69
C PHE A 552 -3.68 -15.43 -9.31
N THR A 553 -4.73 -16.23 -9.23
CA THR A 553 -5.30 -16.70 -7.97
C THR A 553 -5.66 -18.17 -8.10
N LYS A 554 -5.74 -18.88 -6.97
CA LYS A 554 -6.04 -20.31 -6.96
C LYS A 554 -7.50 -20.52 -6.53
N GLN A 555 -8.29 -21.20 -7.37
CA GLN A 555 -9.65 -21.63 -7.03
C GLN A 555 -9.78 -23.15 -7.22
N THR A 556 -10.21 -23.86 -6.18
CA THR A 556 -10.45 -25.33 -6.25
C THR A 556 -9.29 -26.10 -6.91
N ASP A 557 -8.07 -25.73 -6.53
CA ASP A 557 -6.81 -26.30 -7.04
C ASP A 557 -6.42 -25.94 -8.49
N ARG A 558 -7.14 -25.03 -9.16
CA ARG A 558 -6.79 -24.51 -10.48
C ARG A 558 -6.30 -23.07 -10.42
N TRP A 559 -5.36 -22.74 -11.29
CA TRP A 559 -4.93 -21.37 -11.51
C TRP A 559 -5.99 -20.62 -12.32
N MET A 560 -6.33 -19.43 -11.85
CA MET A 560 -7.22 -18.49 -12.51
C MET A 560 -6.45 -17.20 -12.73
N ILE A 561 -6.53 -16.62 -13.92
CA ILE A 561 -5.86 -15.37 -14.29
C ILE A 561 -6.89 -14.25 -14.41
N LEU A 562 -6.58 -13.08 -13.85
CA LEU A 562 -7.38 -11.87 -14.00
C LEU A 562 -7.36 -11.42 -15.46
N SER A 563 -8.52 -11.19 -16.06
CA SER A 563 -8.63 -10.85 -17.48
C SER A 563 -9.73 -9.84 -17.74
N VAL A 564 -9.52 -9.03 -18.77
CA VAL A 564 -10.45 -8.03 -19.27
C VAL A 564 -11.01 -8.48 -20.62
N THR A 565 -12.31 -8.30 -20.79
CA THR A 565 -13.00 -8.52 -22.08
C THR A 565 -13.00 -7.27 -22.93
N SER A 566 -13.21 -7.38 -24.24
CA SER A 566 -13.34 -6.23 -25.15
C SER A 566 -14.53 -5.30 -24.81
N GLN A 567 -15.47 -5.76 -23.99
CA GLN A 567 -16.58 -4.97 -23.45
C GLN A 567 -16.23 -4.23 -22.15
N GLY A 568 -15.01 -4.37 -21.63
CA GLY A 568 -14.57 -3.74 -20.37
C GLY A 568 -14.94 -4.49 -19.10
N ASN A 569 -15.52 -5.70 -19.20
CA ASN A 569 -15.80 -6.54 -18.04
C ASN A 569 -14.53 -7.21 -17.53
N VAL A 570 -14.39 -7.28 -16.21
CA VAL A 570 -13.28 -7.93 -15.50
C VAL A 570 -13.72 -9.32 -15.06
N THR A 571 -12.96 -10.33 -15.42
CA THR A 571 -13.29 -11.75 -15.27
C THR A 571 -12.07 -12.55 -14.83
N LEU A 572 -12.32 -13.79 -14.40
CA LEU A 572 -11.30 -14.80 -14.14
C LEU A 572 -11.40 -15.89 -15.18
N THR A 573 -10.30 -16.10 -15.89
CA THR A 573 -10.18 -17.18 -16.86
C THR A 573 -9.28 -18.29 -16.31
N PRO A 574 -9.62 -19.57 -16.51
CA PRO A 574 -8.71 -20.65 -16.12
C PRO A 574 -7.38 -20.55 -16.86
N SER A 575 -6.27 -20.80 -16.15
CA SER A 575 -4.93 -20.88 -16.72
C SER A 575 -4.39 -22.31 -16.56
N GLU A 576 -3.77 -22.82 -17.61
CA GLU A 576 -3.05 -24.10 -17.58
C GLU A 576 -1.68 -23.99 -16.90
N THR A 577 -1.08 -22.78 -16.95
CA THR A 577 0.24 -22.49 -16.37
C THR A 577 0.10 -21.74 -15.05
N GLY A 578 0.99 -22.03 -14.10
CA GLY A 578 1.11 -21.30 -12.83
C GLY A 578 2.07 -20.11 -12.90
N PRO A 579 2.01 -19.15 -11.96
CA PRO A 579 2.78 -17.90 -12.00
C PRO A 579 4.30 -18.09 -12.17
N ASP A 580 4.85 -19.21 -11.71
CA ASP A 580 6.29 -19.53 -11.74
C ASP A 580 6.80 -20.11 -13.07
N GLU A 581 5.91 -20.48 -14.00
CA GLU A 581 6.29 -21.02 -15.31
C GLU A 581 6.74 -19.89 -16.25
N THR A 582 7.94 -20.04 -16.83
CA THR A 582 8.56 -19.06 -17.75
C THR A 582 7.86 -19.04 -19.12
N GLU A 583 7.78 -17.87 -19.76
CA GLU A 583 7.15 -17.69 -21.08
C GLU A 583 7.70 -18.64 -22.16
N ALA A 584 8.91 -19.19 -22.01
CA ALA A 584 9.48 -20.18 -22.92
C ALA A 584 8.64 -21.47 -23.06
N ASP A 585 7.87 -21.84 -22.02
CA ASP A 585 6.99 -23.02 -22.01
C ASP A 585 5.55 -22.71 -22.46
N ALA A 586 5.17 -21.43 -22.53
CA ALA A 586 3.87 -20.98 -23.00
C ALA A 586 3.97 -20.52 -24.46
N ALA A 587 3.56 -21.38 -25.40
CA ALA A 587 3.56 -21.08 -26.83
C ALA A 587 3.05 -19.65 -27.14
N ALA A 588 3.87 -18.92 -27.89
CA ALA A 588 3.72 -17.54 -28.33
C ALA A 588 2.27 -17.07 -28.56
N GLY A 589 1.81 -16.21 -27.65
CA GLY A 589 0.65 -15.36 -27.84
C GLY A 589 0.56 -14.34 -26.72
N SER A 590 0.89 -13.07 -26.99
CA SER A 590 0.59 -11.97 -26.07
C SER A 590 -0.91 -11.96 -25.80
N ASN A 591 -1.30 -12.44 -24.62
CA ASN A 591 -2.69 -12.40 -24.19
C ASN A 591 -2.93 -11.04 -23.53
N SER A 592 -2.97 -9.99 -24.36
CA SER A 592 -3.19 -8.60 -23.93
C SER A 592 -4.43 -8.41 -23.04
N LYS A 593 -5.37 -9.35 -23.07
CA LYS A 593 -6.55 -9.41 -22.19
C LYS A 593 -6.21 -9.65 -20.73
N ALA A 594 -5.09 -10.30 -20.43
CA ALA A 594 -4.69 -10.68 -19.07
C ALA A 594 -3.43 -9.95 -18.57
N GLU A 595 -2.87 -9.06 -19.38
CA GLU A 595 -1.70 -8.26 -19.05
C GLU A 595 -2.10 -6.90 -18.47
N PHE A 596 -1.43 -6.52 -17.38
CA PHE A 596 -1.63 -5.25 -16.69
C PHE A 596 -0.29 -4.53 -16.49
N VAL A 597 -0.35 -3.21 -16.30
CA VAL A 597 0.74 -2.39 -15.79
C VAL A 597 0.36 -1.93 -14.40
N ILE A 598 1.23 -2.18 -13.42
CA ILE A 598 1.12 -1.63 -12.07
C ILE A 598 1.85 -0.31 -12.05
N PHE A 599 1.16 0.75 -11.67
CA PHE A 599 1.77 2.06 -11.57
C PHE A 599 1.67 2.60 -10.15
N MET A 600 2.82 2.71 -9.48
CA MET A 600 2.89 3.17 -8.09
C MET A 600 2.63 4.68 -8.02
N THR A 601 1.66 5.08 -7.20
CA THR A 601 1.35 6.50 -6.94
C THR A 601 1.86 6.94 -5.56
N SER A 602 2.15 5.99 -4.67
CA SER A 602 2.92 6.20 -3.44
C SER A 602 3.69 4.93 -3.06
N ASP A 603 4.26 4.91 -1.86
CA ASP A 603 4.81 3.74 -1.18
C ASP A 603 3.82 2.57 -0.99
N LYS A 604 2.49 2.82 -0.98
CA LYS A 604 1.47 1.79 -0.71
C LYS A 604 0.31 1.79 -1.68
N TYR A 605 0.13 2.83 -2.49
CA TYR A 605 -0.97 2.94 -3.44
C TYR A 605 -0.50 2.80 -4.89
N ALA A 606 -1.34 2.18 -5.71
CA ALA A 606 -1.10 2.00 -7.12
C ALA A 606 -2.38 2.07 -7.97
N LEU A 607 -2.18 2.31 -9.26
CA LEU A 607 -3.17 2.14 -10.32
C LEU A 607 -2.89 0.83 -11.05
N LEU A 608 -3.94 0.13 -11.43
CA LEU A 608 -3.86 -1.12 -12.21
C LEU A 608 -4.44 -0.86 -13.60
N ARG A 609 -3.60 -0.86 -14.63
CA ARG A 609 -3.99 -0.53 -16.00
C ARG A 609 -3.91 -1.76 -16.90
N PRO A 610 -5.00 -2.28 -17.49
CA PRO A 610 -4.91 -3.34 -18.48
C PRO A 610 -4.24 -2.86 -19.78
N LEU A 611 -3.60 -3.81 -20.48
CA LEU A 611 -3.03 -3.56 -21.80
C LEU A 611 -4.10 -3.55 -22.91
N LEU A 612 -5.18 -4.30 -22.73
CA LEU A 612 -6.30 -4.32 -23.67
C LEU A 612 -6.98 -2.95 -23.75
N SER A 613 -6.97 -2.35 -24.93
CA SER A 613 -7.76 -1.14 -25.22
C SER A 613 -9.24 -1.51 -25.35
N VAL A 614 -10.11 -0.77 -24.65
CA VAL A 614 -11.55 -0.98 -24.62
C VAL A 614 -12.24 0.28 -25.16
N GLY A 615 -13.12 0.11 -26.15
CA GLY A 615 -13.83 1.20 -26.84
C GLY A 615 -13.17 1.63 -28.16
N SER A 616 -13.98 2.09 -29.12
CA SER A 616 -13.49 2.56 -30.43
C SER A 616 -12.97 3.99 -30.34
N GLY A 617 -11.65 4.18 -30.43
CA GLY A 617 -11.03 5.48 -30.74
C GLY A 617 -10.55 6.34 -29.55
N GLN A 618 -10.60 5.86 -28.31
CA GLN A 618 -10.10 6.62 -27.15
C GLN A 618 -8.58 6.43 -26.97
N ARG A 619 -7.82 7.54 -26.99
CA ARG A 619 -6.37 7.58 -26.66
C ARG A 619 -6.09 7.55 -25.15
N ARG A 620 -7.13 7.57 -24.31
CA ARG A 620 -7.00 7.69 -22.85
C ARG A 620 -6.80 6.32 -22.20
N PRO A 621 -5.93 6.21 -21.17
CA PRO A 621 -5.74 4.95 -20.46
C PRO A 621 -6.98 4.58 -19.63
N ALA A 622 -7.28 3.29 -19.60
CA ALA A 622 -8.33 2.72 -18.76
C ALA A 622 -7.75 2.14 -17.48
N PHE A 623 -8.44 2.25 -16.34
CA PHE A 623 -7.96 1.72 -15.06
C PHE A 623 -8.95 0.75 -14.45
N LEU A 624 -8.44 -0.23 -13.71
CA LEU A 624 -9.28 -1.09 -12.86
C LEU A 624 -9.88 -0.25 -11.74
N ALA A 625 -11.20 -0.18 -11.71
CA ALA A 625 -11.94 0.63 -10.77
C ALA A 625 -13.02 -0.19 -10.05
N VAL A 626 -13.38 0.27 -8.86
CA VAL A 626 -14.42 -0.34 -8.03
C VAL A 626 -15.49 0.68 -7.66
N SER A 627 -16.75 0.23 -7.61
CA SER A 627 -17.86 1.03 -7.08
C SER A 627 -17.96 0.93 -5.55
N LEU A 628 -18.72 1.85 -4.93
CA LEU A 628 -19.02 1.79 -3.49
C LEU A 628 -19.69 0.48 -3.04
N GLN A 629 -20.37 -0.22 -3.96
CA GLN A 629 -21.01 -1.51 -3.71
C GLN A 629 -20.06 -2.70 -3.90
N GLY A 630 -18.79 -2.45 -4.26
CA GLY A 630 -17.78 -3.48 -4.51
C GLY A 630 -17.82 -4.07 -5.92
N GLY A 631 -18.56 -3.47 -6.87
CA GLY A 631 -18.56 -3.90 -8.26
C GLY A 631 -17.29 -3.48 -8.97
N VAL A 632 -16.58 -4.41 -9.60
CA VAL A 632 -15.27 -4.16 -10.25
C VAL A 632 -15.44 -4.07 -11.77
N LYS A 633 -14.95 -2.98 -12.38
CA LYS A 633 -15.03 -2.69 -13.82
C LYS A 633 -13.80 -1.92 -14.29
N LEU A 634 -13.68 -1.71 -15.59
CA LEU A 634 -12.73 -0.72 -16.12
C LEU A 634 -13.37 0.66 -16.22
N ASP A 635 -12.68 1.65 -15.65
CA ASP A 635 -12.94 3.06 -15.89
C ASP A 635 -12.18 3.51 -17.15
N VAL A 636 -12.92 3.92 -18.18
CA VAL A 636 -12.40 4.36 -19.49
C VAL A 636 -12.52 5.88 -19.68
N SER A 637 -12.90 6.64 -18.63
CA SER A 637 -13.05 8.09 -18.71
C SER A 637 -11.73 8.83 -18.95
N GLY A 638 -10.61 8.20 -18.60
CA GLY A 638 -9.28 8.81 -18.53
C GLY A 638 -9.09 9.74 -17.34
N THR A 639 -10.01 9.67 -16.37
CA THR A 639 -9.95 10.39 -15.11
C THR A 639 -9.71 9.40 -13.97
N ILE A 640 -8.74 9.69 -13.12
CA ILE A 640 -8.44 8.89 -11.93
C ILE A 640 -9.40 9.31 -10.84
N THR A 641 -10.29 8.40 -10.47
CA THR A 641 -11.26 8.55 -9.38
C THR A 641 -10.78 7.79 -8.14
N PRO A 642 -11.33 8.06 -6.94
CA PRO A 642 -11.02 7.28 -5.74
C PRO A 642 -11.20 5.75 -5.91
N GLY A 643 -12.15 5.34 -6.76
CA GLY A 643 -12.38 3.92 -7.08
C GLY A 643 -11.25 3.27 -7.88
N CYS A 644 -10.36 4.03 -8.52
CA CYS A 644 -9.21 3.51 -9.27
C CYS A 644 -8.00 3.18 -8.37
N ILE A 645 -8.03 3.59 -7.09
CA ILE A 645 -6.90 3.47 -6.17
C ILE A 645 -6.91 2.11 -5.48
N TRP A 646 -5.79 1.40 -5.56
CA TRP A 646 -5.55 0.13 -4.89
C TRP A 646 -4.39 0.26 -3.91
N GLN A 647 -4.59 -0.15 -2.67
CA GLN A 647 -3.53 -0.34 -1.70
C GLN A 647 -2.96 -1.76 -1.84
N ILE A 648 -1.64 -1.89 -1.90
CA ILE A 648 -0.90 -3.12 -2.23
C ILE A 648 0.35 -3.35 -1.37
#